data_AF-A0A5C6TNT7-F1
#
_entry.id   AF-A0A5C6TNT7-F1
#
_cell.length_a   1.000
_cell.length_b   1.000
_cell.length_c   1.000
_cell.angle_alpha   90.00
_cell.angle_beta   90.00
_cell.angle_gamma   90.00
#
_symmetry.space_group_name_H-M   'P 1'
#
loop_
_entity.id
_entity.type
_entity.pdbx_description
1 polymer ?
#
loop_
_entity_poly.entity_id
_entity_poly.type
_entity_poly.pdbx_seq_one_letter_code
_entity_poly.pdbx_strand_id
1 'polypeptide(L)'
;MTDVDDANISVRFKHGIHTIYLFIDALAPFSSAATELLNVLIERYPDGLTKSLGSSEKTTFDTDSTLAFGALKTPNDPSSGWVKLKTGDGEKTPTALGLKNNSLLAFAVLDEEGDAPEFEVEWPKEDEELTLNQGPTPTLLSTTKPLRRSQQRPVGLFKTLPTWLVHEVDYMKVVAFLRHGLGLLVPLSIAFTIYLYIFPIVQGCAFPVESRDSQEAYDLTKKFHWPSKPTADDHAKLAPFRLLALGDPQLEGDTSIITNYLGTFPHVQSVFKHVTFQTTHWCFRERVRKIIHDIVDIIMEDLPYYLMSQRKRFDLWGNDFYLAHIYRQVNWWSNPTHVSVLGDLVGSQWIDDKEFEKRGRRFWNRVFKGTERLSDELAQTPSNDYNISGVLDGSDEAKLWKKRMLNVAGNHDIGYAGDLTEERLERFERVFGKANYELRFELPITDPETIATMYSDSNPESKRVIPELRIVAVNDMNLDTPAKSLPLQDATYGFINNVISSAGSVQYQGQFTLILTHIPMYKPAGICVDAPFFDFHTAADGGGLKEQNQLSSDASRGFLEGIWGMSSKRTAPGGGYGRAGLMLNGHDHAGCDTYHYINQTNGTDPSQRQWEVKTWSDAQDLKIPGTDGIPGRREITVRSMMGDFGGNAGLLSLWFDQESWEWKYEYATCPLGSQHFWWFVHIFDFIVLVWMQSYAVLSVMQAYGVDVDGPFWRGVSRMKDFVLRRKQSVSDKK
;
A
#
# COMPACT_ATOMS: atom_id res chain seq x y z
N MET A 1 25.40 33.98 7.71
CA MET A 1 26.36 33.75 8.82
C MET A 1 26.72 32.28 8.72
N THR A 2 27.99 31.95 8.54
CA THR A 2 28.45 30.58 8.29
C THR A 2 28.31 29.71 9.54
N ASP A 3 27.95 28.45 9.29
CA ASP A 3 28.42 27.22 9.93
C ASP A 3 27.47 26.41 10.86
N VAL A 4 27.49 25.11 10.57
CA VAL A 4 27.11 23.92 11.36
C VAL A 4 25.62 23.51 11.40
N ASP A 5 25.11 22.85 10.35
CA ASP A 5 24.03 21.84 10.51
C ASP A 5 24.08 20.65 9.52
N ASP A 6 25.21 20.37 8.86
CA ASP A 6 25.39 19.17 8.00
C ASP A 6 26.28 18.12 8.69
N ALA A 7 25.78 17.52 9.79
CA ALA A 7 26.56 16.49 10.51
C ALA A 7 26.72 15.21 9.69
N ASN A 8 25.79 14.89 8.78
CA ASN A 8 25.82 13.69 7.95
C ASN A 8 25.79 14.05 6.46
N ILE A 9 26.58 13.35 5.65
CA ILE A 9 26.52 13.40 4.18
C ILE A 9 26.08 12.06 3.61
N SER A 10 25.36 12.07 2.50
CA SER A 10 25.02 10.86 1.77
C SER A 10 26.14 10.43 0.83
N VAL A 11 26.52 9.15 0.87
CA VAL A 11 27.56 8.57 0.01
C VAL A 11 27.07 7.27 -0.61
N ARG A 12 27.33 7.12 -1.91
CA ARG A 12 27.06 5.91 -2.70
C ARG A 12 28.33 5.09 -2.82
N PHE A 13 28.33 3.90 -2.23
CA PHE A 13 29.40 2.92 -2.32
C PHE A 13 29.08 1.88 -3.39
N LYS A 14 29.97 1.71 -4.38
CA LYS A 14 29.78 0.78 -5.49
C LYS A 14 30.78 -0.37 -5.45
N HIS A 15 30.29 -1.57 -5.75
CA HIS A 15 31.10 -2.77 -5.97
C HIS A 15 30.33 -3.75 -6.87
N GLY A 16 30.96 -4.19 -7.95
CA GLY A 16 30.30 -4.96 -9.00
C GLY A 16 29.06 -4.25 -9.50
N ILE A 17 27.91 -4.94 -9.45
CA ILE A 17 26.60 -4.40 -9.83
C ILE A 17 25.88 -3.66 -8.69
N HIS A 18 26.45 -3.70 -7.48
CA HIS A 18 25.79 -3.22 -6.27
C HIS A 18 26.10 -1.76 -6.03
N THR A 19 25.06 -1.02 -5.61
CA THR A 19 25.20 0.32 -5.04
C THR A 19 24.62 0.27 -3.63
N ILE A 20 25.42 0.66 -2.65
CA ILE A 20 25.03 0.75 -1.24
C ILE A 20 25.02 2.23 -0.89
N TYR A 21 23.86 2.72 -0.45
CA TYR A 21 23.67 4.12 -0.10
C TYR A 21 23.69 4.26 1.42
N LEU A 22 24.59 5.09 1.95
CA LEU A 22 24.73 5.32 3.39
C LEU A 22 24.78 6.80 3.71
N PHE A 23 24.18 7.18 4.83
CA PHE A 23 24.42 8.48 5.46
C PHE A 23 25.58 8.32 6.44
N ILE A 24 26.68 9.03 6.21
CA ILE A 24 27.88 8.96 7.04
C ILE A 24 28.15 10.31 7.71
N ASP A 25 28.65 10.30 8.94
CA ASP A 25 29.00 11.51 9.68
C ASP A 25 30.17 12.23 8.99
N ALA A 26 29.93 13.45 8.51
CA ALA A 26 30.88 14.23 7.70
C ALA A 26 32.15 14.64 8.46
N LEU A 27 32.11 14.57 9.79
CA LEU A 27 33.15 14.99 10.72
C LEU A 27 33.76 13.82 11.50
N ALA A 28 33.15 12.63 11.47
CA ALA A 28 33.74 11.42 12.06
C ALA A 28 34.92 10.89 11.21
N PRO A 29 35.83 10.09 11.80
CA PRO A 29 36.84 9.37 11.02
C PRO A 29 36.21 8.48 9.96
N PHE A 30 36.78 8.44 8.76
CA PHE A 30 36.28 7.62 7.67
C PHE A 30 36.30 6.11 7.98
N SER A 31 37.10 5.67 8.96
CA SER A 31 37.03 4.29 9.48
C SER A 31 35.64 3.94 10.02
N SER A 32 34.90 4.88 10.60
CA SER A 32 33.52 4.65 11.05
C SER A 32 32.59 4.35 9.86
N ALA A 33 32.74 5.09 8.76
CA ALA A 33 31.99 4.85 7.52
C ALA A 33 32.36 3.49 6.90
N ALA A 34 33.63 3.08 6.97
CA ALA A 34 34.07 1.78 6.48
C ALA A 34 33.52 0.61 7.31
N THR A 35 33.52 0.72 8.64
CA THR A 35 32.91 -0.27 9.53
C THR A 35 31.40 -0.36 9.32
N GLU A 36 30.73 0.78 9.18
CA GLU A 36 29.30 0.83 8.89
C GLU A 36 28.96 0.14 7.56
N LEU A 37 29.73 0.43 6.50
CA LEU A 37 29.58 -0.25 5.22
C LEU A 37 29.79 -1.77 5.37
N LEU A 38 30.83 -2.22 6.07
CA LEU A 38 31.09 -3.65 6.23
C LEU A 38 29.95 -4.37 6.96
N ASN A 39 29.40 -3.76 8.02
CA ASN A 39 28.24 -4.30 8.74
C ASN A 39 27.02 -4.44 7.81
N VAL A 40 26.76 -3.42 6.99
CA VAL A 40 25.67 -3.44 6.01
C VAL A 40 25.86 -4.54 4.98
N LEU A 41 27.09 -4.75 4.51
CA LEU A 41 27.39 -5.81 3.56
C LEU A 41 27.11 -7.19 4.17
N ILE A 42 27.54 -7.44 5.41
CA ILE A 42 27.33 -8.71 6.12
C ILE A 42 25.83 -8.97 6.35
N GLU A 43 25.07 -7.94 6.72
CA GLU A 43 23.63 -8.06 6.97
C GLU A 43 22.83 -8.28 5.67
N ARG A 44 23.10 -7.48 4.64
CA ARG A 44 22.30 -7.43 3.41
C ARG A 44 22.70 -8.49 2.39
N TYR A 45 23.96 -8.91 2.38
CA TYR A 45 24.52 -9.82 1.39
C TYR A 45 25.33 -10.94 2.08
N PRO A 46 24.70 -11.80 2.89
CA PRO A 46 25.39 -12.84 3.67
C PRO A 46 26.11 -13.87 2.79
N ASP A 47 25.69 -14.02 1.53
CA ASP A 47 26.32 -14.92 0.55
C ASP A 47 27.40 -14.22 -0.31
N GLY A 48 27.76 -12.98 -0.02
CA GLY A 48 28.70 -12.15 -0.79
C GLY A 48 28.07 -11.32 -1.92
N LEU A 49 28.84 -10.38 -2.46
CA LEU A 49 28.42 -9.45 -3.52
C LEU A 49 28.73 -9.99 -4.91
N THR A 50 27.74 -10.03 -5.79
CA THR A 50 27.92 -10.36 -7.22
C THR A 50 28.83 -9.35 -7.93
N LYS A 51 29.90 -9.84 -8.57
CA LYS A 51 30.88 -9.00 -9.28
C LYS A 51 30.37 -8.47 -10.63
N SER A 52 29.67 -9.29 -11.41
CA SER A 52 29.09 -8.86 -12.69
C SER A 52 27.79 -9.59 -13.02
N LEU A 53 26.93 -8.96 -13.84
CA LEU A 53 25.64 -9.53 -14.29
C LEU A 53 25.79 -10.88 -15.00
N GLY A 54 26.94 -11.13 -15.65
CA GLY A 54 27.20 -12.36 -16.40
C GLY A 54 27.97 -13.46 -15.65
N SER A 55 28.40 -13.22 -14.40
CA SER A 55 29.25 -14.14 -13.63
C SER A 55 28.57 -14.58 -12.33
N SER A 56 28.73 -15.85 -11.97
CA SER A 56 28.34 -16.36 -10.65
C SER A 56 29.38 -16.07 -9.56
N GLU A 57 30.47 -15.38 -9.90
CA GLU A 57 31.54 -15.04 -8.97
C GLU A 57 31.07 -13.95 -8.00
N LYS A 58 31.31 -14.21 -6.71
CA LYS A 58 30.93 -13.32 -5.62
C LYS A 58 32.16 -12.92 -4.81
N THR A 59 32.19 -11.65 -4.41
CA THR A 59 33.14 -11.14 -3.42
C THR A 59 32.58 -11.42 -2.04
N THR A 60 33.28 -12.26 -1.27
CA THR A 60 32.94 -12.57 0.12
C THR A 60 33.61 -11.59 1.07
N PHE A 61 33.01 -11.38 2.23
CA PHE A 61 33.54 -10.54 3.31
C PHE A 61 33.01 -11.08 4.65
N ASP A 62 33.76 -10.80 5.70
CA ASP A 62 33.48 -11.12 7.09
C ASP A 62 33.75 -9.91 7.98
N THR A 63 33.61 -10.07 9.31
CA THR A 63 33.80 -8.97 10.27
C THR A 63 35.22 -8.41 10.32
N ASP A 64 36.21 -9.17 9.83
CA ASP A 64 37.62 -8.80 9.88
C ASP A 64 38.14 -8.30 8.52
N SER A 65 37.26 -8.23 7.51
CA SER A 65 37.61 -7.83 6.15
C SER A 65 37.98 -6.35 6.06
N THR A 66 39.07 -6.04 5.37
CA THR A 66 39.54 -4.67 5.18
C THR A 66 39.04 -4.09 3.86
N LEU A 67 38.44 -2.89 3.91
CA LEU A 67 37.91 -2.21 2.73
C LEU A 67 38.86 -1.11 2.23
N ALA A 68 39.17 -1.16 0.94
CA ALA A 68 39.77 -0.04 0.22
C ALA A 68 38.69 0.76 -0.51
N PHE A 69 38.91 2.07 -0.66
CA PHE A 69 37.96 2.98 -1.30
C PHE A 69 38.59 3.71 -2.49
N GLY A 70 37.82 3.90 -3.54
CA GLY A 70 38.23 4.55 -4.77
C GLY A 70 37.29 5.71 -5.11
N ALA A 71 37.85 6.86 -5.49
CA ALA A 71 37.10 7.95 -6.09
C ALA A 71 37.32 7.96 -7.61
N LEU A 72 36.35 8.46 -8.38
CA LEU A 72 36.53 8.59 -9.82
C LEU A 72 37.72 9.51 -10.14
N LYS A 73 38.54 9.12 -11.13
CA LYS A 73 39.70 9.90 -11.57
C LYS A 73 39.29 11.26 -12.13
N THR A 74 38.22 11.28 -12.90
CA THR A 74 37.54 12.49 -13.36
C THR A 74 36.12 12.50 -12.77
N PRO A 75 35.72 13.56 -12.04
CA PRO A 75 34.38 13.65 -11.47
C PRO A 75 33.31 13.47 -12.56
N ASN A 76 32.31 12.61 -12.30
CA ASN A 76 31.19 12.30 -13.19
C ASN A 76 31.56 11.63 -14.53
N ASP A 77 32.79 11.13 -14.70
CA ASP A 77 33.16 10.29 -15.86
C ASP A 77 33.54 8.87 -15.40
N PRO A 78 32.57 7.93 -15.42
CA PRO A 78 32.76 6.52 -15.09
C PRO A 78 33.86 5.82 -15.89
N SER A 79 34.15 6.29 -17.11
CA SER A 79 35.13 5.67 -18.02
C SER A 79 36.57 6.00 -17.65
N SER A 80 36.78 7.02 -16.82
CA SER A 80 38.10 7.50 -16.39
C SER A 80 38.81 6.59 -15.39
N GLY A 81 38.10 5.58 -14.85
CA GLY A 81 38.59 4.65 -13.85
C GLY A 81 38.65 5.22 -12.44
N TRP A 82 39.13 4.41 -11.49
CA TRP A 82 39.15 4.72 -10.07
C TRP A 82 40.56 5.06 -9.58
N VAL A 83 40.65 5.99 -8.62
CA VAL A 83 41.88 6.33 -7.91
C VAL A 83 41.67 6.03 -6.43
N LYS A 84 42.60 5.29 -5.82
CA LYS A 84 42.57 4.97 -4.38
C LYS A 84 42.44 6.25 -3.57
N LEU A 85 41.36 6.33 -2.77
CA LEU A 85 41.09 7.43 -1.86
C LEU A 85 42.09 7.34 -0.70
N LYS A 86 42.85 8.41 -0.47
CA LYS A 86 43.86 8.46 0.60
C LYS A 86 43.20 8.78 1.93
N THR A 87 42.51 7.80 2.49
CA THR A 87 41.79 7.87 3.79
C THR A 87 42.72 8.12 4.98
N GLY A 88 44.04 7.89 4.84
CA GLY A 88 45.01 8.06 5.93
C GLY A 88 44.73 7.07 7.05
N ASP A 89 44.69 5.78 6.71
CA ASP A 89 44.35 4.68 7.61
C ASP A 89 42.97 4.83 8.29
N GLY A 90 42.07 5.59 7.65
CA GLY A 90 40.72 5.86 8.12
C GLY A 90 40.58 7.06 9.07
N GLU A 91 41.67 7.75 9.41
CA GLU A 91 41.64 8.87 10.36
C GLU A 91 41.06 10.17 9.77
N LYS A 92 41.12 10.36 8.44
CA LYS A 92 40.58 11.56 7.81
C LYS A 92 39.06 11.57 7.84
N THR A 93 38.47 12.75 7.99
CA THR A 93 37.01 12.92 7.93
C THR A 93 36.52 12.92 6.47
N PRO A 94 35.27 12.52 6.19
CA PRO A 94 34.67 12.63 4.86
C PRO A 94 34.80 14.02 4.24
N THR A 95 34.61 15.07 5.04
CA THR A 95 34.79 16.47 4.59
C THR A 95 36.24 16.76 4.17
N ALA A 96 37.23 16.28 4.94
CA ALA A 96 38.64 16.41 4.61
C ALA A 96 39.05 15.61 3.36
N LEU A 97 38.28 14.58 3.02
CA LEU A 97 38.41 13.80 1.78
C LEU A 97 37.70 14.45 0.59
N GLY A 98 37.04 15.61 0.79
CA GLY A 98 36.32 16.34 -0.25
C GLY A 98 34.98 15.71 -0.63
N LEU A 99 34.44 14.82 0.21
CA LEU A 99 33.14 14.19 -0.02
C LEU A 99 32.01 15.18 0.28
N LYS A 100 30.96 15.08 -0.52
CA LYS A 100 29.73 15.89 -0.45
C LYS A 100 28.52 14.96 -0.54
N ASN A 101 27.32 15.50 -0.35
CA ASN A 101 26.08 14.76 -0.58
C ASN A 101 26.05 14.11 -1.98
N ASN A 102 25.61 12.86 -2.04
CA ASN A 102 25.63 11.96 -3.20
C ASN A 102 27.02 11.67 -3.81
N SER A 103 28.11 11.92 -3.08
CA SER A 103 29.45 11.49 -3.48
C SER A 103 29.46 10.00 -3.81
N LEU A 104 30.14 9.64 -4.89
CA LEU A 104 30.25 8.28 -5.38
C LEU A 104 31.65 7.74 -5.10
N LEU A 105 31.71 6.61 -4.40
CA LEU A 105 32.93 5.87 -4.12
C LEU A 105 32.78 4.43 -4.59
N ALA A 106 33.84 3.85 -5.14
CA ALA A 106 33.96 2.41 -5.27
C ALA A 106 34.60 1.84 -4.00
N PHE A 107 34.34 0.57 -3.69
CA PHE A 107 35.09 -0.15 -2.67
C PHE A 107 35.53 -1.53 -3.16
N ALA A 108 36.61 -2.01 -2.56
CA ALA A 108 37.17 -3.34 -2.81
C ALA A 108 37.50 -3.99 -1.46
N VAL A 109 37.24 -5.28 -1.34
CA VAL A 109 37.68 -6.10 -0.20
C VAL A 109 39.14 -6.49 -0.45
N LEU A 110 40.02 -6.25 0.51
CA LEU A 110 41.44 -6.60 0.44
C LEU A 110 41.67 -7.95 1.12
N ASP A 111 42.49 -8.79 0.49
CA ASP A 111 42.91 -10.09 1.05
C ASP A 111 44.05 -9.92 2.07
N GLU A 112 45.02 -9.02 1.80
CA GLU A 112 46.12 -8.68 2.73
C GLU A 112 46.34 -7.16 2.90
N GLU A 113 46.87 -6.76 4.07
CA GLU A 113 47.25 -5.38 4.40
C GLU A 113 48.43 -4.91 3.51
N GLY A 114 48.12 -4.34 2.34
CA GLY A 114 49.11 -3.85 1.39
C GLY A 114 48.76 -4.04 -0.08
N ASP A 115 47.72 -4.81 -0.38
CA ASP A 115 47.30 -5.07 -1.75
C ASP A 115 46.85 -3.82 -2.50
N ALA A 116 47.16 -3.78 -3.79
CA ALA A 116 46.67 -2.76 -4.69
C ALA A 116 45.18 -3.05 -4.96
N PRO A 117 44.25 -2.16 -4.57
CA PRO A 117 42.83 -2.43 -4.73
C PRO A 117 42.42 -2.39 -6.19
N GLU A 118 41.72 -3.43 -6.64
CA GLU A 118 41.02 -3.43 -7.91
C GLU A 118 39.54 -3.06 -7.67
N PHE A 119 39.15 -1.87 -8.14
CA PHE A 119 37.79 -1.36 -8.00
C PHE A 119 36.92 -1.88 -9.14
N GLU A 120 36.42 -3.10 -8.98
CA GLU A 120 35.44 -3.70 -9.88
C GLU A 120 34.09 -3.00 -9.72
N VAL A 121 33.68 -2.21 -10.71
CA VAL A 121 32.34 -1.60 -10.76
C VAL A 121 31.77 -1.79 -12.16
N GLU A 122 30.61 -2.44 -12.23
CA GLU A 122 29.86 -2.60 -13.46
C GLU A 122 28.81 -1.49 -13.57
N TRP A 123 28.85 -0.79 -14.69
CA TRP A 123 27.89 0.25 -15.01
C TRP A 123 26.78 -0.38 -15.85
N PRO A 124 25.50 -0.20 -15.48
CA PRO A 124 24.39 -0.65 -16.30
C PRO A 124 24.52 -0.04 -17.71
N LYS A 125 24.47 -0.90 -18.72
CA LYS A 125 24.38 -0.49 -20.13
C LYS A 125 22.94 -0.68 -20.58
N GLU A 126 22.39 0.32 -21.25
CA GLU A 126 21.16 0.13 -22.02
C GLU A 126 21.50 -0.74 -23.23
N ASP A 127 21.16 -2.03 -23.17
CA ASP A 127 21.22 -2.87 -24.37
C ASP A 127 19.98 -2.57 -25.22
N GLU A 128 20.14 -1.76 -26.27
CA GLU A 128 19.11 -1.44 -27.28
C GLU A 128 18.63 -2.66 -28.11
N GLU A 129 19.06 -3.89 -27.83
CA GLU A 129 18.85 -5.06 -28.69
C GLU A 129 18.12 -6.27 -28.06
N LEU A 130 17.27 -6.07 -27.04
CA LEU A 130 16.38 -7.14 -26.51
C LEU A 130 14.90 -6.95 -26.87
N THR A 131 14.61 -6.38 -28.04
CA THR A 131 13.29 -6.47 -28.68
C THR A 131 13.32 -7.53 -29.79
N LEU A 132 13.25 -8.81 -29.44
CA LEU A 132 12.61 -9.89 -30.24
C LEU A 132 12.97 -11.25 -29.62
N ASN A 133 12.02 -11.86 -28.90
CA ASN A 133 11.73 -13.31 -28.81
C ASN A 133 11.13 -13.66 -27.44
N GLN A 134 9.82 -13.47 -27.31
CA GLN A 134 9.05 -14.05 -26.21
C GLN A 134 8.59 -15.47 -26.59
N GLY A 135 8.97 -16.45 -25.79
CA GLY A 135 8.45 -17.82 -25.72
C GLY A 135 8.29 -18.21 -24.24
N PRO A 136 7.44 -19.20 -23.91
CA PRO A 136 6.50 -19.08 -22.80
C PRO A 136 7.05 -19.39 -21.40
N THR A 137 6.39 -18.73 -20.46
CA THR A 137 6.44 -18.73 -18.99
C THR A 137 6.61 -20.10 -18.31
N PRO A 138 7.41 -20.21 -17.23
CA PRO A 138 7.37 -21.35 -16.35
C PRO A 138 6.25 -21.26 -15.30
N THR A 139 5.68 -22.43 -15.07
CA THR A 139 4.56 -22.84 -14.22
C THR A 139 4.69 -22.40 -12.74
N LEU A 140 3.65 -21.73 -12.23
CA LEU A 140 3.42 -21.47 -10.80
C LEU A 140 3.14 -22.78 -10.04
N LEU A 141 4.05 -23.17 -9.14
CA LEU A 141 3.84 -24.22 -8.14
C LEU A 141 3.23 -23.62 -6.87
N SER A 142 1.90 -23.67 -6.78
CA SER A 142 1.14 -23.40 -5.55
C SER A 142 1.34 -24.54 -4.54
N THR A 143 2.08 -24.29 -3.47
CA THR A 143 2.23 -25.22 -2.32
C THR A 143 1.26 -24.85 -1.19
N THR A 144 -0.04 -25.06 -1.40
CA THR A 144 -1.01 -25.02 -0.29
C THR A 144 -1.04 -26.37 0.44
N LYS A 145 -0.49 -26.42 1.66
CA LYS A 145 -0.67 -27.53 2.61
C LYS A 145 -2.14 -27.64 3.03
N PRO A 146 -2.74 -28.84 3.08
CA PRO A 146 -4.11 -29.00 3.58
C PRO A 146 -4.16 -28.98 5.11
N LEU A 147 -5.01 -28.11 5.65
CA LEU A 147 -5.42 -28.10 7.05
C LEU A 147 -6.09 -29.43 7.43
N ARG A 148 -5.58 -30.04 8.51
CA ARG A 148 -6.11 -31.25 9.16
C ARG A 148 -7.58 -31.06 9.55
N ARG A 149 -8.44 -31.86 8.95
CA ARG A 149 -9.85 -32.03 9.33
C ARG A 149 -9.90 -32.92 10.58
N SER A 150 -10.27 -32.35 11.72
CA SER A 150 -10.53 -33.09 12.95
C SER A 150 -11.70 -34.05 12.75
N GLN A 151 -11.47 -35.35 12.97
CA GLN A 151 -12.52 -36.35 13.11
C GLN A 151 -13.33 -36.06 14.39
N GLN A 152 -14.55 -35.57 14.24
CA GLN A 152 -15.60 -35.72 15.26
C GLN A 152 -16.58 -36.79 14.80
N ARG A 153 -16.77 -37.77 15.69
CA ARG A 153 -17.66 -38.93 15.56
C ARG A 153 -19.12 -38.48 15.42
N PRO A 154 -19.97 -39.16 14.63
CA PRO A 154 -21.40 -38.94 14.69
C PRO A 154 -21.96 -39.64 15.93
N VAL A 155 -22.39 -38.87 16.92
CA VAL A 155 -23.28 -39.36 17.97
C VAL A 155 -24.66 -39.51 17.35
N GLY A 156 -25.18 -40.74 17.37
CA GLY A 156 -26.52 -41.03 16.89
C GLY A 156 -27.58 -40.34 17.75
N LEU A 157 -28.44 -39.55 17.11
CA LEU A 157 -29.70 -39.10 17.68
C LEU A 157 -30.75 -39.04 16.56
N PHE A 158 -31.26 -40.20 16.15
CA PHE A 158 -32.52 -40.31 15.41
C PHE A 158 -33.49 -41.09 16.28
N LYS A 159 -34.28 -40.37 17.08
CA LYS A 159 -35.61 -40.79 17.52
C LYS A 159 -36.47 -39.55 17.74
N THR A 160 -37.68 -39.62 17.20
CA THR A 160 -38.84 -38.71 17.36
C THR A 160 -38.85 -37.43 16.51
N LEU A 161 -39.29 -37.57 15.26
CA LEU A 161 -40.08 -36.53 14.59
C LEU A 161 -41.51 -36.62 15.14
N PRO A 162 -42.12 -35.51 15.59
CA PRO A 162 -43.53 -35.51 15.97
C PRO A 162 -44.41 -35.64 14.71
N THR A 163 -45.31 -36.60 14.74
CA THR A 163 -46.31 -36.92 13.72
C THR A 163 -47.41 -35.86 13.68
N TRP A 164 -47.15 -34.72 13.02
CA TRP A 164 -48.20 -33.75 12.66
C TRP A 164 -48.07 -33.15 11.24
N LEU A 165 -47.27 -33.72 10.34
CA LEU A 165 -47.20 -33.30 8.93
C LEU A 165 -47.78 -34.35 7.96
N VAL A 166 -48.97 -34.85 8.29
CA VAL A 166 -49.87 -35.48 7.33
C VAL A 166 -51.24 -34.83 7.51
N HIS A 167 -51.33 -33.56 7.11
CA HIS A 167 -52.59 -32.91 6.79
C HIS A 167 -52.43 -32.26 5.41
N GLU A 168 -53.54 -32.30 4.67
CA GLU A 168 -53.70 -31.81 3.29
C GLU A 168 -52.86 -30.56 3.02
N VAL A 169 -52.07 -30.59 1.95
CA VAL A 169 -51.49 -29.37 1.39
C VAL A 169 -52.66 -28.60 0.79
N ASP A 170 -53.29 -27.75 1.60
CA ASP A 170 -54.07 -26.63 1.09
C ASP A 170 -53.15 -25.87 0.16
N TYR A 171 -53.42 -25.96 -1.15
CA TYR A 171 -52.64 -25.29 -2.17
C TYR A 171 -52.75 -23.79 -1.95
N MET A 172 -51.78 -23.20 -1.24
CA MET A 172 -51.71 -21.76 -1.07
C MET A 172 -51.57 -21.14 -2.46
N LYS A 173 -52.44 -20.19 -2.79
CA LYS A 173 -52.37 -19.46 -4.07
C LYS A 173 -50.96 -18.89 -4.24
N VAL A 174 -50.35 -19.06 -5.40
CA VAL A 174 -48.97 -18.64 -5.70
C VAL A 174 -48.79 -17.16 -5.37
N VAL A 175 -49.74 -16.34 -5.76
CA VAL A 175 -49.77 -14.90 -5.46
C VAL A 175 -49.80 -14.63 -3.94
N ALA A 176 -50.53 -15.43 -3.16
CA ALA A 176 -50.55 -15.31 -1.71
C ALA A 176 -49.22 -15.74 -1.09
N PHE A 177 -48.60 -16.82 -1.59
CA PHE A 177 -47.27 -17.25 -1.16
C PHE A 177 -46.21 -16.16 -1.40
N LEU A 178 -46.16 -15.58 -2.59
CA LEU A 178 -45.22 -14.50 -2.89
C LEU A 178 -45.48 -13.28 -1.99
N ARG A 179 -46.75 -12.89 -1.77
CA ARG A 179 -47.11 -11.78 -0.89
C ARG A 179 -46.64 -12.00 0.55
N HIS A 180 -46.87 -13.19 1.11
CA HIS A 180 -46.45 -13.50 2.49
C HIS A 180 -44.93 -13.57 2.62
N GLY A 181 -44.24 -14.13 1.62
CA GLY A 181 -42.78 -14.11 1.54
C GLY A 181 -42.22 -12.68 1.52
N LEU A 182 -42.76 -11.81 0.65
CA LEU A 182 -42.38 -10.40 0.57
C LEU A 182 -42.63 -9.65 1.88
N GLY A 183 -43.71 -9.99 2.60
CA GLY A 183 -44.00 -9.41 3.92
C GLY A 183 -42.89 -9.62 4.95
N LEU A 184 -42.07 -10.67 4.80
CA LEU A 184 -40.89 -10.92 5.64
C LEU A 184 -39.60 -10.39 5.01
N LEU A 185 -39.41 -10.64 3.71
CA LEU A 185 -38.14 -10.39 3.05
C LEU A 185 -37.87 -8.91 2.79
N VAL A 186 -38.91 -8.11 2.52
CA VAL A 186 -38.75 -6.67 2.28
C VAL A 186 -38.24 -5.95 3.54
N PRO A 187 -38.83 -6.13 4.75
CA PRO A 187 -38.26 -5.56 5.97
C PRO A 187 -36.83 -5.98 6.26
N LEU A 188 -36.48 -7.26 6.03
CA LEU A 188 -35.11 -7.76 6.22
C LEU A 188 -34.12 -7.13 5.23
N SER A 189 -34.50 -7.02 3.95
CA SER A 189 -33.71 -6.35 2.92
C SER A 189 -33.43 -4.92 3.34
N ILE A 190 -34.48 -4.15 3.68
CA ILE A 190 -34.36 -2.78 4.17
C ILE A 190 -33.43 -2.70 5.39
N ALA A 191 -33.57 -3.59 6.37
CA ALA A 191 -32.73 -3.59 7.57
C ALA A 191 -31.24 -3.83 7.23
N PHE A 192 -30.95 -4.81 6.36
CA PHE A 192 -29.59 -5.11 5.93
C PHE A 192 -28.97 -4.00 5.09
N THR A 193 -29.73 -3.45 4.13
CA THR A 193 -29.27 -2.32 3.31
C THR A 193 -29.01 -1.09 4.17
N ILE A 194 -29.93 -0.76 5.11
CA ILE A 194 -29.72 0.35 6.04
C ILE A 194 -28.43 0.13 6.81
N TYR A 195 -28.28 -1.00 7.51
CA TYR A 195 -27.07 -1.32 8.28
C TYR A 195 -25.79 -1.17 7.46
N LEU A 196 -25.78 -1.72 6.23
CA LEU A 196 -24.62 -1.65 5.35
C LEU A 196 -24.26 -0.21 4.96
N TYR A 197 -25.25 0.65 4.71
CA TYR A 197 -25.01 2.03 4.27
C TYR A 197 -24.74 2.99 5.44
N ILE A 198 -25.19 2.66 6.66
CA ILE A 198 -24.89 3.45 7.87
C ILE A 198 -23.79 2.82 8.73
N PHE A 199 -23.03 1.87 8.19
CA PHE A 199 -22.00 1.16 8.95
C PHE A 199 -21.01 2.09 9.69
N PRO A 200 -20.56 3.24 9.16
CA PRO A 200 -19.62 4.08 9.88
C PRO A 200 -20.26 4.67 11.14
N ILE A 201 -21.58 4.91 11.11
CA ILE A 201 -22.36 5.36 12.26
C ILE A 201 -22.43 4.25 13.29
N VAL A 202 -22.74 3.02 12.87
CA VAL A 202 -22.89 1.88 13.79
C VAL A 202 -21.56 1.46 14.42
N GLN A 203 -20.47 1.56 13.66
CA GLN A 203 -19.11 1.24 14.12
C GLN A 203 -18.46 2.37 14.94
N GLY A 204 -19.14 3.51 15.13
CA GLY A 204 -18.58 4.60 15.92
C GLY A 204 -17.40 5.32 15.24
N CYS A 205 -17.30 5.24 13.91
CA CYS A 205 -16.15 5.81 13.20
C CYS A 205 -16.13 7.33 13.35
N ALA A 206 -15.04 7.89 13.84
CA ALA A 206 -14.87 9.33 13.98
C ALA A 206 -13.38 9.68 13.92
N PHE A 207 -13.10 10.89 13.43
CA PHE A 207 -11.75 11.44 13.53
C PHE A 207 -11.42 11.70 15.01
N PRO A 208 -10.25 11.25 15.51
CA PRO A 208 -9.83 11.55 16.86
C PRO A 208 -9.85 13.05 17.17
N VAL A 209 -10.16 13.40 18.42
CA VAL A 209 -10.17 14.78 18.93
C VAL A 209 -9.08 14.96 19.99
N GLU A 210 -8.85 16.19 20.42
CA GLU A 210 -7.78 16.54 21.37
C GLU A 210 -7.82 15.77 22.69
N SER A 211 -9.02 15.49 23.22
CA SER A 211 -9.20 14.70 24.44
C SER A 211 -8.80 13.23 24.28
N ARG A 212 -8.60 12.75 23.04
CA ARG A 212 -8.36 11.35 22.66
C ARG A 212 -9.48 10.39 23.08
N ASP A 213 -10.65 10.91 23.46
CA ASP A 213 -11.83 10.11 23.77
C ASP A 213 -12.60 9.80 22.47
N SER A 214 -12.71 8.51 22.14
CA SER A 214 -13.43 8.03 20.96
C SER A 214 -14.93 8.32 21.04
N GLN A 215 -15.51 8.34 22.24
CA GLN A 215 -16.92 8.65 22.44
C GLN A 215 -17.20 10.13 22.20
N GLU A 216 -16.33 11.02 22.71
CA GLU A 216 -16.43 12.47 22.42
C GLU A 216 -16.27 12.74 20.92
N ALA A 217 -15.28 12.11 20.26
CA ALA A 217 -15.08 12.22 18.83
C ALA A 217 -16.33 11.83 18.03
N TYR A 218 -16.96 10.72 18.40
CA TYR A 218 -18.18 10.23 17.76
C TYR A 218 -19.38 11.15 18.01
N ASP A 219 -19.58 11.61 19.23
CA ASP A 219 -20.67 12.52 19.57
C ASP A 219 -20.50 13.90 18.91
N LEU A 220 -19.25 14.37 18.76
CA LEU A 220 -18.94 15.55 17.98
C LEU A 220 -19.31 15.35 16.50
N THR A 221 -18.90 14.23 15.90
CA THR A 221 -19.19 13.91 14.49
C THR A 221 -20.71 13.88 14.23
N LYS A 222 -21.51 13.31 15.14
CA LYS A 222 -22.99 13.31 15.03
C LYS A 222 -23.59 14.70 14.90
N LYS A 223 -23.06 15.70 15.62
CA LYS A 223 -23.58 17.07 15.59
C LYS A 223 -23.49 17.70 14.19
N PHE A 224 -22.57 17.24 13.35
CA PHE A 224 -22.43 17.72 11.98
C PHE A 224 -23.43 17.09 10.99
N HIS A 225 -24.20 16.07 11.42
CA HIS A 225 -25.17 15.36 10.56
C HIS A 225 -26.62 15.41 11.06
N TRP A 226 -26.85 15.61 12.35
CA TRP A 226 -28.19 15.66 12.96
C TRP A 226 -28.76 17.10 13.00
N PRO A 227 -30.09 17.34 13.18
CA PRO A 227 -30.73 18.65 12.96
C PRO A 227 -30.23 19.82 13.82
N SER A 228 -29.44 19.58 14.87
CA SER A 228 -28.77 20.64 15.62
C SER A 228 -27.63 21.21 14.77
N LYS A 229 -27.71 22.48 14.37
CA LYS A 229 -26.59 23.13 13.68
C LYS A 229 -25.35 23.13 14.59
N PRO A 230 -24.18 22.68 14.11
CA PRO A 230 -22.95 22.73 14.90
C PRO A 230 -22.64 24.19 15.25
N THR A 231 -22.18 24.40 16.49
CA THR A 231 -21.77 25.71 16.99
C THR A 231 -20.33 26.04 16.59
N ALA A 232 -19.93 27.30 16.71
CA ALA A 232 -18.53 27.69 16.50
C ALA A 232 -17.56 26.90 17.41
N ASP A 233 -17.98 26.62 18.65
CA ASP A 233 -17.21 25.82 19.61
C ASP A 233 -17.08 24.36 19.14
N ASP A 234 -18.13 23.77 18.56
CA ASP A 234 -18.06 22.42 17.97
C ASP A 234 -17.08 22.38 16.79
N HIS A 235 -17.04 23.43 15.97
CA HIS A 235 -16.05 23.56 14.89
C HIS A 235 -14.62 23.70 15.42
N ALA A 236 -14.43 24.46 16.51
CA ALA A 236 -13.11 24.66 17.13
C ALA A 236 -12.54 23.37 17.76
N LYS A 237 -13.41 22.44 18.18
CA LYS A 237 -13.01 21.12 18.70
C LYS A 237 -12.52 20.16 17.62
N LEU A 238 -12.84 20.40 16.34
CA LEU A 238 -12.35 19.55 15.27
C LEU A 238 -10.89 19.87 14.96
N ALA A 239 -10.08 18.84 14.81
CA ALA A 239 -8.71 18.98 14.36
C ALA A 239 -8.66 19.74 13.01
N PRO A 240 -7.84 20.79 12.84
CA PRO A 240 -7.77 21.58 11.61
C PRO A 240 -7.37 20.74 10.39
N PHE A 241 -6.58 19.68 10.59
CA PHE A 241 -6.23 18.72 9.56
C PHE A 241 -6.75 17.31 9.91
N ARG A 242 -7.50 16.71 8.98
CA ARG A 242 -8.13 15.38 9.10
C ARG A 242 -7.93 14.62 7.79
N LEU A 243 -7.08 13.60 7.82
CA LEU A 243 -6.72 12.80 6.66
C LEU A 243 -7.45 11.45 6.69
N LEU A 244 -8.29 11.21 5.68
CA LEU A 244 -8.82 9.88 5.38
C LEU A 244 -7.77 9.13 4.54
N ALA A 245 -7.12 8.14 5.14
CA ALA A 245 -6.09 7.33 4.49
C ALA A 245 -6.64 5.97 4.06
N LEU A 246 -6.37 5.54 2.84
CA LEU A 246 -6.84 4.29 2.26
C LEU A 246 -5.64 3.49 1.71
N GLY A 247 -5.44 2.27 2.18
CA GLY A 247 -4.36 1.40 1.72
C GLY A 247 -4.83 0.36 0.71
N ASP A 248 -4.04 0.13 -0.33
CA ASP A 248 -4.09 -1.02 -1.25
C ASP A 248 -5.47 -1.32 -1.86
N PRO A 249 -6.11 -0.39 -2.60
CA PRO A 249 -7.35 -0.71 -3.31
C PRO A 249 -7.17 -1.80 -4.39
N GLN A 250 -5.97 -1.94 -4.95
CA GLN A 250 -5.55 -2.95 -5.93
C GLN A 250 -6.60 -3.22 -7.02
N LEU A 251 -6.90 -2.22 -7.86
CA LEU A 251 -7.85 -2.42 -8.94
C LEU A 251 -7.31 -3.43 -9.96
N GLU A 252 -7.85 -4.65 -9.92
CA GLU A 252 -7.62 -5.70 -10.92
C GLU A 252 -8.44 -5.44 -12.20
N GLY A 253 -8.15 -6.16 -13.29
CA GLY A 253 -8.93 -6.04 -14.52
C GLY A 253 -8.75 -7.19 -15.51
N ASP A 254 -8.76 -6.89 -16.81
CA ASP A 254 -8.97 -7.85 -17.88
C ASP A 254 -7.86 -8.92 -17.99
N THR A 255 -6.66 -8.60 -17.51
CA THR A 255 -5.53 -9.55 -17.48
C THR A 255 -5.75 -10.72 -16.51
N SER A 256 -6.68 -10.60 -15.57
CA SER A 256 -7.08 -11.68 -14.65
C SER A 256 -8.14 -12.64 -15.25
N ILE A 257 -8.63 -12.38 -16.47
CA ILE A 257 -9.75 -13.10 -17.08
C ILE A 257 -9.24 -14.15 -18.07
N ILE A 258 -9.57 -15.42 -17.79
CA ILE A 258 -9.09 -16.59 -18.55
C ILE A 258 -9.34 -16.49 -20.06
N THR A 259 -10.57 -16.20 -20.42
CA THR A 259 -11.01 -16.12 -21.82
C THR A 259 -10.41 -14.95 -22.60
N ASN A 260 -9.81 -13.95 -21.94
CA ASN A 260 -9.14 -12.86 -22.65
C ASN A 260 -7.78 -13.29 -23.22
N TYR A 261 -7.10 -14.25 -22.57
CA TYR A 261 -5.81 -14.76 -23.05
C TYR A 261 -5.93 -16.09 -23.81
N LEU A 262 -6.83 -17.01 -23.40
CA LEU A 262 -7.05 -18.29 -24.13
C LEU A 262 -8.03 -18.16 -25.31
N GLY A 263 -8.79 -17.07 -25.39
CA GLY A 263 -9.91 -16.92 -26.31
C GLY A 263 -11.21 -17.55 -25.77
N THR A 264 -12.31 -17.24 -26.47
CA THR A 264 -13.65 -17.74 -26.12
C THR A 264 -13.99 -18.95 -26.97
N PHE A 265 -14.13 -20.12 -26.33
CA PHE A 265 -14.40 -21.41 -26.97
C PHE A 265 -13.45 -21.76 -28.14
N PRO A 266 -12.12 -21.80 -27.92
CA PRO A 266 -11.15 -22.11 -28.99
C PRO A 266 -11.40 -23.48 -29.64
N HIS A 267 -11.86 -24.47 -28.87
CA HIS A 267 -12.12 -25.82 -29.38
C HIS A 267 -13.34 -25.87 -30.31
N VAL A 268 -14.32 -24.97 -30.17
CA VAL A 268 -15.43 -24.84 -31.15
C VAL A 268 -14.89 -24.45 -32.52
N GLN A 269 -13.92 -23.53 -32.58
CA GLN A 269 -13.29 -23.16 -33.83
C GLN A 269 -12.49 -24.33 -34.42
N SER A 270 -11.83 -25.11 -33.58
CA SER A 270 -11.11 -26.33 -33.99
C SER A 270 -12.05 -27.39 -34.56
N VAL A 271 -13.16 -27.69 -33.87
CA VAL A 271 -14.22 -28.59 -34.36
C VAL A 271 -14.72 -28.13 -35.72
N PHE A 272 -15.01 -26.84 -35.89
CA PHE A 272 -15.47 -26.30 -37.17
C PHE A 272 -14.45 -26.52 -38.28
N LYS A 273 -13.16 -26.23 -38.03
CA LYS A 273 -12.06 -26.49 -38.99
C LYS A 273 -11.93 -27.98 -39.32
N HIS A 274 -12.11 -28.87 -38.35
CA HIS A 274 -12.06 -30.31 -38.55
C HIS A 274 -13.24 -30.83 -39.37
N VAL A 275 -14.46 -30.37 -39.10
CA VAL A 275 -15.69 -30.76 -39.81
C VAL A 275 -15.71 -30.21 -41.23
N THR A 276 -15.16 -29.03 -41.46
CA THR A 276 -15.08 -28.38 -42.79
C THR A 276 -13.85 -28.81 -43.60
N PHE A 277 -13.11 -29.84 -43.15
CA PHE A 277 -11.92 -30.37 -43.84
C PHE A 277 -10.77 -29.36 -44.04
N GLN A 278 -10.73 -28.30 -43.24
CA GLN A 278 -9.67 -27.28 -43.28
C GLN A 278 -8.37 -27.72 -42.58
N THR A 279 -8.34 -28.91 -41.98
CA THR A 279 -7.15 -29.49 -41.32
C THR A 279 -6.73 -30.80 -41.97
N THR A 280 -5.42 -31.08 -42.00
CA THR A 280 -4.86 -32.34 -42.54
C THR A 280 -4.79 -33.42 -41.46
N HIS A 281 -5.31 -34.61 -41.75
CA HIS A 281 -5.26 -35.79 -40.87
C HIS A 281 -4.96 -37.05 -41.71
N TRP A 282 -4.24 -38.03 -41.15
CA TRP A 282 -3.77 -39.20 -41.90
C TRP A 282 -4.88 -40.22 -42.24
N CYS A 283 -6.00 -40.22 -41.52
CA CYS A 283 -7.22 -40.93 -41.92
C CYS A 283 -8.50 -40.31 -41.32
N PHE A 284 -9.67 -40.72 -41.81
CA PHE A 284 -10.97 -40.24 -41.33
C PHE A 284 -11.21 -40.54 -39.84
N ARG A 285 -10.80 -41.73 -39.37
CA ARG A 285 -10.97 -42.14 -37.96
C ARG A 285 -10.29 -41.18 -36.98
N GLU A 286 -9.15 -40.63 -37.37
CA GLU A 286 -8.36 -39.70 -36.55
C GLU A 286 -8.98 -38.32 -36.52
N ARG A 287 -9.51 -37.86 -37.67
CA ARG A 287 -10.32 -36.65 -37.72
C ARG A 287 -11.52 -36.75 -36.79
N VAL A 288 -12.26 -37.87 -36.83
CA VAL A 288 -13.39 -38.11 -35.93
C VAL A 288 -12.93 -38.16 -34.47
N ARG A 289 -11.80 -38.80 -34.16
CA ARG A 289 -11.24 -38.80 -32.80
C ARG A 289 -10.91 -37.38 -32.32
N LYS A 290 -10.29 -36.56 -33.16
CA LYS A 290 -9.97 -35.16 -32.84
C LYS A 290 -11.22 -34.31 -32.65
N ILE A 291 -12.24 -34.48 -33.48
CA ILE A 291 -13.55 -33.83 -33.28
C ILE A 291 -14.15 -34.22 -31.92
N ILE A 292 -14.12 -35.51 -31.55
CA ILE A 292 -14.64 -35.97 -30.25
C ILE A 292 -13.81 -35.39 -29.10
N HIS A 293 -12.48 -35.38 -29.21
CA HIS A 293 -11.58 -34.79 -28.22
C HIS A 293 -11.91 -33.31 -28.00
N ASP A 294 -11.97 -32.52 -29.07
CA ASP A 294 -12.32 -31.10 -28.98
C ASP A 294 -13.75 -30.89 -28.41
N ILE A 295 -14.71 -31.78 -28.70
CA ILE A 295 -16.05 -31.73 -28.06
C ILE A 295 -15.96 -31.97 -26.56
N VAL A 296 -15.12 -32.92 -26.12
CA VAL A 296 -14.88 -33.15 -24.69
C VAL A 296 -14.22 -31.92 -24.07
N ASP A 297 -13.23 -31.32 -24.73
CA ASP A 297 -12.53 -30.12 -24.25
C ASP A 297 -13.47 -28.90 -24.16
N ILE A 298 -14.45 -28.77 -25.07
CA ILE A 298 -15.49 -27.73 -24.96
C ILE A 298 -16.24 -27.85 -23.62
N ILE A 299 -16.55 -29.08 -23.20
CA ILE A 299 -17.34 -29.33 -21.99
C ILE A 299 -16.47 -29.25 -20.72
N MET A 300 -15.24 -29.77 -20.79
CA MET A 300 -14.36 -29.94 -19.63
C MET A 300 -13.40 -28.78 -19.40
N GLU A 301 -13.09 -27.99 -20.43
CA GLU A 301 -12.16 -26.85 -20.36
C GLU A 301 -12.85 -25.54 -20.74
N ASP A 302 -13.34 -25.41 -21.98
CA ASP A 302 -13.85 -24.12 -22.47
C ASP A 302 -15.05 -23.60 -21.66
N LEU A 303 -16.02 -24.47 -21.38
CA LEU A 303 -17.21 -24.09 -20.61
C LEU A 303 -16.84 -23.69 -19.16
N PRO A 304 -16.06 -24.48 -18.39
CA PRO A 304 -15.56 -24.05 -17.10
C PRO A 304 -14.78 -22.74 -17.14
N TYR A 305 -13.84 -22.56 -18.09
CA TYR A 305 -13.07 -21.32 -18.23
C TYR A 305 -13.94 -20.12 -18.58
N TYR A 306 -14.95 -20.30 -19.42
CA TYR A 306 -15.95 -19.27 -19.70
C TYR A 306 -16.73 -18.89 -18.45
N LEU A 307 -17.25 -19.88 -17.69
CA LEU A 307 -18.00 -19.61 -16.45
C LEU A 307 -17.13 -18.93 -15.38
N MET A 308 -15.89 -19.38 -15.19
CA MET A 308 -14.91 -18.73 -14.30
C MET A 308 -14.61 -17.30 -14.75
N SER A 309 -14.49 -17.06 -16.06
CA SER A 309 -14.29 -15.73 -16.61
C SER A 309 -15.48 -14.80 -16.38
N GLN A 310 -16.71 -15.29 -16.57
CA GLN A 310 -17.92 -14.50 -16.29
C GLN A 310 -18.04 -14.18 -14.81
N ARG A 311 -17.75 -15.15 -13.93
CA ARG A 311 -17.66 -14.91 -12.49
C ARG A 311 -16.62 -13.84 -12.17
N LYS A 312 -15.39 -13.96 -12.68
CA LYS A 312 -14.33 -12.96 -12.42
C LYS A 312 -14.73 -11.57 -12.91
N ARG A 313 -15.39 -11.43 -14.07
CA ARG A 313 -15.93 -10.13 -14.54
C ARG A 313 -16.92 -9.52 -13.54
N PHE A 314 -17.80 -10.33 -12.97
CA PHE A 314 -18.75 -9.90 -11.96
C PHE A 314 -18.06 -9.55 -10.63
N ASP A 315 -17.08 -10.35 -10.22
CA ASP A 315 -16.27 -10.13 -9.02
C ASP A 315 -15.48 -8.81 -9.15
N LEU A 316 -14.84 -8.54 -10.30
CA LEU A 316 -14.13 -7.28 -10.58
C LEU A 316 -15.05 -6.06 -10.53
N TRP A 317 -16.26 -6.20 -11.09
CA TRP A 317 -17.27 -5.16 -11.04
C TRP A 317 -17.69 -4.89 -9.59
N GLY A 318 -17.99 -5.94 -8.83
CA GLY A 318 -18.38 -5.81 -7.42
C GLY A 318 -17.26 -5.28 -6.53
N ASN A 319 -16.00 -5.66 -6.77
CA ASN A 319 -14.84 -5.15 -6.05
C ASN A 319 -14.77 -3.62 -6.13
N ASP A 320 -14.91 -3.04 -7.33
CA ASP A 320 -14.91 -1.59 -7.46
C ASP A 320 -16.03 -0.93 -6.67
N PHE A 321 -17.23 -1.52 -6.65
CA PHE A 321 -18.36 -0.96 -5.91
C PHE A 321 -18.24 -1.18 -4.40
N TYR A 322 -17.59 -2.26 -3.97
CA TYR A 322 -17.23 -2.51 -2.58
C TYR A 322 -16.25 -1.44 -2.07
N LEU A 323 -15.16 -1.21 -2.80
CA LEU A 323 -14.19 -0.14 -2.50
C LEU A 323 -14.86 1.24 -2.52
N ALA A 324 -15.68 1.50 -3.53
CA ALA A 324 -16.45 2.74 -3.62
C ALA A 324 -17.41 2.92 -2.44
N HIS A 325 -18.00 1.84 -1.93
CA HIS A 325 -18.90 1.88 -0.78
C HIS A 325 -18.15 2.30 0.47
N ILE A 326 -16.99 1.69 0.76
CA ILE A 326 -16.13 2.09 1.89
C ILE A 326 -15.80 3.58 1.80
N TYR A 327 -15.20 4.02 0.69
CA TYR A 327 -14.81 5.41 0.51
C TYR A 327 -16.00 6.35 0.69
N ARG A 328 -17.12 6.12 0.00
CA ARG A 328 -18.27 7.04 0.02
C ARG A 328 -18.91 7.15 1.39
N GLN A 329 -19.15 6.03 2.08
CA GLN A 329 -19.81 6.07 3.38
C GLN A 329 -18.90 6.68 4.45
N VAL A 330 -17.62 6.30 4.48
CA VAL A 330 -16.66 6.85 5.44
C VAL A 330 -16.43 8.33 5.16
N ASN A 331 -16.15 8.72 3.91
CA ASN A 331 -15.93 10.13 3.54
C ASN A 331 -17.14 11.00 3.83
N TRP A 332 -18.36 10.53 3.54
CA TRP A 332 -19.59 11.26 3.87
C TRP A 332 -19.75 11.43 5.39
N TRP A 333 -19.59 10.35 6.15
CA TRP A 333 -19.80 10.37 7.59
C TRP A 333 -18.71 11.13 8.36
N SER A 334 -17.43 10.83 8.11
CA SER A 334 -16.31 11.40 8.88
C SER A 334 -15.91 12.81 8.44
N ASN A 335 -16.35 13.26 7.26
CA ASN A 335 -16.13 14.62 6.75
C ASN A 335 -14.64 15.08 6.83
N PRO A 336 -13.73 14.36 6.14
CA PRO A 336 -12.29 14.65 6.15
C PRO A 336 -11.98 16.03 5.53
N THR A 337 -10.77 16.55 5.81
CA THR A 337 -10.22 17.71 5.09
C THR A 337 -9.35 17.29 3.91
N HIS A 338 -8.67 16.15 4.02
CA HIS A 338 -7.80 15.57 2.99
C HIS A 338 -8.08 14.08 2.83
N VAL A 339 -7.76 13.54 1.65
CA VAL A 339 -7.87 12.10 1.36
C VAL A 339 -6.58 11.62 0.68
N SER A 340 -6.06 10.48 1.11
CA SER A 340 -4.88 9.85 0.53
C SER A 340 -5.13 8.38 0.19
N VAL A 341 -4.54 7.92 -0.91
CA VAL A 341 -4.40 6.50 -1.23
C VAL A 341 -2.92 6.14 -1.17
N LEU A 342 -2.57 5.23 -0.27
CA LEU A 342 -1.19 4.92 0.10
C LEU A 342 -0.62 3.79 -0.76
N GLY A 343 -0.64 3.97 -2.08
CA GLY A 343 -0.10 3.03 -3.06
C GLY A 343 -1.01 1.86 -3.41
N ASP A 344 -0.53 1.06 -4.37
CA ASP A 344 -1.23 -0.08 -4.94
C ASP A 344 -2.62 0.26 -5.47
N LEU A 345 -2.68 1.35 -6.25
CA LEU A 345 -3.90 1.85 -6.87
C LEU A 345 -4.44 0.81 -7.88
N VAL A 346 -3.56 0.20 -8.66
CA VAL A 346 -3.86 -0.89 -9.58
C VAL A 346 -3.22 -2.19 -9.09
N GLY A 347 -3.85 -3.33 -9.37
CA GLY A 347 -3.40 -4.63 -8.85
C GLY A 347 -2.21 -5.27 -9.58
N SER A 348 -1.59 -4.62 -10.57
CA SER A 348 -0.42 -5.20 -11.27
C SER A 348 0.32 -4.18 -12.13
N GLN A 349 1.64 -4.19 -12.01
CA GLN A 349 2.59 -3.41 -12.79
C GLN A 349 2.82 -4.00 -14.20
N TRP A 350 2.58 -5.31 -14.36
CA TRP A 350 2.79 -6.09 -15.59
C TRP A 350 1.58 -6.05 -16.52
N ILE A 351 1.07 -4.84 -16.79
CA ILE A 351 -0.07 -4.62 -17.68
C ILE A 351 0.30 -3.64 -18.80
N ASP A 352 -0.37 -3.78 -19.94
CA ASP A 352 -0.26 -2.82 -21.02
C ASP A 352 -0.94 -1.49 -20.67
N ASP A 353 -0.61 -0.44 -21.42
CA ASP A 353 -1.15 0.90 -21.18
C ASP A 353 -2.66 0.99 -21.37
N LYS A 354 -3.24 0.15 -22.25
CA LYS A 354 -4.68 0.15 -22.49
C LYS A 354 -5.45 -0.34 -21.26
N GLU A 355 -4.94 -1.39 -20.63
CA GLU A 355 -5.48 -1.95 -19.40
C GLU A 355 -5.20 -1.01 -18.20
N PHE A 356 -4.00 -0.42 -18.13
CA PHE A 356 -3.66 0.59 -17.13
C PHE A 356 -4.66 1.77 -17.16
N GLU A 357 -4.89 2.36 -18.35
CA GLU A 357 -5.84 3.45 -18.55
C GLU A 357 -7.29 3.04 -18.24
N LYS A 358 -7.66 1.78 -18.50
CA LYS A 358 -8.99 1.26 -18.13
C LYS A 358 -9.16 1.19 -16.61
N ARG A 359 -8.13 0.76 -15.88
CA ARG A 359 -8.13 0.74 -14.40
C ARG A 359 -8.10 2.15 -13.83
N GLY A 360 -7.29 3.05 -14.38
CA GLY A 360 -7.27 4.47 -14.02
C GLY A 360 -8.65 5.14 -14.20
N ARG A 361 -9.34 4.89 -15.32
CA ARG A 361 -10.71 5.38 -15.51
C ARG A 361 -11.69 4.83 -14.47
N ARG A 362 -11.54 3.57 -14.03
CA ARG A 362 -12.39 2.98 -12.98
C ARG A 362 -12.07 3.57 -11.61
N PHE A 363 -10.80 3.80 -11.30
CA PHE A 363 -10.36 4.46 -10.09
C PHE A 363 -11.07 5.82 -9.92
N TRP A 364 -10.94 6.71 -10.91
CA TRP A 364 -11.50 8.06 -10.84
C TRP A 364 -13.03 8.12 -11.02
N ASN A 365 -13.62 7.33 -11.91
CA ASN A 365 -15.04 7.47 -12.24
C ASN A 365 -15.97 6.54 -11.47
N ARG A 366 -15.44 5.50 -10.83
CA ARG A 366 -16.23 4.51 -10.08
C ARG A 366 -15.86 4.48 -8.61
N VAL A 367 -14.60 4.19 -8.26
CA VAL A 367 -14.20 4.04 -6.86
C VAL A 367 -14.22 5.39 -6.15
N PHE A 368 -13.41 6.34 -6.63
CA PHE A 368 -13.23 7.67 -6.05
C PHE A 368 -13.99 8.74 -6.85
N LYS A 369 -15.23 8.43 -7.24
CA LYS A 369 -16.03 9.35 -8.05
C LYS A 369 -16.20 10.71 -7.38
N GLY A 370 -15.81 11.77 -8.10
CA GLY A 370 -15.95 13.17 -7.65
C GLY A 370 -14.68 13.77 -7.06
N THR A 371 -13.58 13.00 -7.00
CA THR A 371 -12.26 13.48 -6.66
C THR A 371 -11.46 13.85 -7.91
N GLU A 372 -10.33 14.54 -7.70
CA GLU A 372 -9.44 15.02 -8.75
C GLU A 372 -7.98 14.65 -8.44
N ARG A 373 -7.21 14.44 -9.51
CA ARG A 373 -5.75 14.28 -9.46
C ARG A 373 -5.14 15.59 -8.95
N LEU A 374 -4.21 15.51 -7.99
CA LEU A 374 -3.41 16.66 -7.57
C LEU A 374 -2.67 17.23 -8.78
N SER A 375 -2.76 18.53 -9.07
CA SER A 375 -2.12 19.12 -10.24
C SER A 375 -0.59 19.21 -10.09
N ASP A 376 0.14 19.12 -11.20
CA ASP A 376 1.61 19.20 -11.18
C ASP A 376 2.14 20.56 -10.71
N GLU A 377 1.35 21.63 -10.88
CA GLU A 377 1.66 22.96 -10.33
C GLU A 377 1.65 23.00 -8.79
N LEU A 378 0.86 22.13 -8.15
CA LEU A 378 0.77 22.01 -6.70
C LEU A 378 1.74 20.96 -6.16
N ALA A 379 1.94 19.87 -6.90
CA ALA A 379 2.87 18.79 -6.58
C ALA A 379 4.32 19.22 -6.87
N GLN A 380 4.80 20.21 -6.10
CA GLN A 380 6.11 20.81 -6.28
C GLN A 380 7.22 19.97 -5.66
N THR A 381 8.44 20.15 -6.16
CA THR A 381 9.66 19.65 -5.54
C THR A 381 10.10 20.59 -4.41
N PRO A 382 10.74 20.08 -3.32
CA PRO A 382 11.19 20.91 -2.21
C PRO A 382 12.18 21.98 -2.66
N SER A 383 12.02 23.19 -2.12
CA SER A 383 12.86 24.37 -2.39
C SER A 383 12.98 25.21 -1.12
N ASN A 384 14.06 25.98 -0.98
CA ASN A 384 14.20 26.95 0.10
C ASN A 384 13.25 28.14 -0.08
N ASP A 385 13.05 28.57 -1.32
CA ASP A 385 12.06 29.58 -1.71
C ASP A 385 10.76 28.86 -2.09
N TYR A 386 10.08 28.27 -1.11
CA TYR A 386 8.84 27.54 -1.32
C TYR A 386 7.61 28.45 -1.25
N ASN A 387 6.54 28.03 -1.94
CA ASN A 387 5.22 28.62 -1.78
C ASN A 387 4.36 27.73 -0.87
N ILE A 388 3.52 28.33 -0.05
CA ILE A 388 2.54 27.62 0.77
C ILE A 388 1.47 27.03 -0.15
N SER A 389 1.16 25.75 0.02
CA SER A 389 0.15 25.03 -0.78
C SER A 389 -1.28 25.40 -0.36
N GLY A 390 -1.50 25.70 0.92
CA GLY A 390 -2.79 26.13 1.44
C GLY A 390 -2.75 26.52 2.92
N VAL A 391 -3.86 27.07 3.41
CA VAL A 391 -4.01 27.50 4.80
C VAL A 391 -5.06 26.62 5.49
N LEU A 392 -4.81 26.22 6.75
CA LEU A 392 -5.69 25.37 7.54
C LEU A 392 -6.71 26.18 8.36
N ASP A 393 -7.41 27.11 7.71
CA ASP A 393 -8.35 28.05 8.34
C ASP A 393 -9.83 27.69 8.13
N GLY A 394 -10.12 26.65 7.35
CA GLY A 394 -11.48 26.25 7.01
C GLY A 394 -12.17 27.12 5.95
N SER A 395 -11.41 27.96 5.24
CA SER A 395 -11.83 28.74 4.08
C SER A 395 -12.42 27.90 2.94
N ASP A 396 -13.02 28.56 1.95
CA ASP A 396 -13.54 27.86 0.76
C ASP A 396 -12.40 27.28 -0.07
N GLU A 397 -11.23 27.92 -0.09
CA GLU A 397 -9.98 27.41 -0.66
C GLU A 397 -9.53 26.14 0.07
N ALA A 398 -9.56 26.14 1.41
CA ALA A 398 -9.25 24.94 2.19
C ALA A 398 -10.20 23.77 1.88
N LYS A 399 -11.48 24.04 1.58
CA LYS A 399 -12.46 23.00 1.22
C LYS A 399 -12.16 22.34 -0.14
N LEU A 400 -11.37 22.95 -1.03
CA LEU A 400 -10.98 22.33 -2.30
C LEU A 400 -10.14 21.06 -2.08
N TRP A 401 -9.34 21.02 -0.99
CA TRP A 401 -8.50 19.87 -0.65
C TRP A 401 -9.28 18.59 -0.37
N LYS A 402 -10.58 18.69 -0.04
CA LYS A 402 -11.46 17.52 0.12
C LYS A 402 -11.62 16.70 -1.16
N LYS A 403 -11.40 17.32 -2.32
CA LYS A 403 -11.53 16.67 -3.64
C LYS A 403 -10.20 16.20 -4.19
N ARG A 404 -9.09 16.79 -3.77
CA ARG A 404 -7.74 16.49 -4.27
C ARG A 404 -7.20 15.23 -3.60
N MET A 405 -6.97 14.19 -4.37
CA MET A 405 -6.40 12.95 -3.84
C MET A 405 -4.88 13.04 -3.73
N LEU A 406 -4.37 12.73 -2.55
CA LEU A 406 -2.94 12.57 -2.29
C LEU A 406 -2.57 11.10 -2.58
N ASN A 407 -2.31 10.79 -3.84
CA ASN A 407 -1.92 9.44 -4.25
C ASN A 407 -0.42 9.22 -4.00
N VAL A 408 -0.08 8.04 -3.52
CA VAL A 408 1.28 7.51 -3.41
C VAL A 408 1.42 6.36 -4.41
N ALA A 409 2.61 6.14 -4.97
CA ALA A 409 2.87 5.02 -5.86
C ALA A 409 3.20 3.76 -5.06
N GLY A 410 2.61 2.61 -5.43
CA GLY A 410 2.97 1.31 -4.86
C GLY A 410 3.69 0.38 -5.83
N ASN A 411 4.09 -0.79 -5.33
CA ASN A 411 4.84 -1.76 -6.12
C ASN A 411 3.98 -2.40 -7.22
N HIS A 412 2.67 -2.53 -7.03
CA HIS A 412 1.76 -2.97 -8.09
C HIS A 412 1.45 -1.85 -9.10
N ASP A 413 1.79 -0.60 -8.82
CA ASP A 413 1.59 0.51 -9.75
C ASP A 413 2.79 0.67 -10.70
N ILE A 414 3.99 0.78 -10.13
CA ILE A 414 5.22 1.14 -10.85
C ILE A 414 6.33 0.08 -10.77
N GLY A 415 6.20 -0.92 -9.89
CA GLY A 415 7.21 -1.95 -9.64
C GLY A 415 8.19 -1.59 -8.52
N TYR A 416 8.83 -2.60 -7.92
CA TYR A 416 10.00 -2.41 -7.03
C TYR A 416 11.23 -1.93 -7.83
N ALA A 417 12.35 -1.68 -7.15
CA ALA A 417 13.54 -1.12 -7.77
C ALA A 417 14.03 -1.87 -9.02
N GLY A 418 13.94 -3.21 -9.05
CA GLY A 418 14.30 -4.04 -10.21
C GLY A 418 13.25 -4.07 -11.33
N ASP A 419 12.05 -3.56 -11.08
CA ASP A 419 10.96 -3.48 -12.07
C ASP A 419 10.66 -2.05 -12.52
N LEU A 420 11.07 -1.04 -11.75
CA LEU A 420 10.75 0.35 -12.05
C LEU A 420 11.42 0.82 -13.34
N THR A 421 10.60 1.24 -14.31
CA THR A 421 11.04 1.83 -15.58
C THR A 421 10.46 3.23 -15.75
N GLU A 422 11.07 4.03 -16.63
CA GLU A 422 10.61 5.40 -16.93
C GLU A 422 9.17 5.38 -17.47
N GLU A 423 8.88 4.47 -18.40
CA GLU A 423 7.54 4.29 -18.97
C GLU A 423 6.46 4.01 -17.91
N ARG A 424 6.79 3.17 -16.90
CA ARG A 424 5.88 2.82 -15.81
C ARG A 424 5.63 4.00 -14.88
N LEU A 425 6.69 4.74 -14.58
CA LEU A 425 6.59 5.96 -13.78
C LEU A 425 5.78 7.02 -14.53
N GLU A 426 6.08 7.27 -15.80
CA GLU A 426 5.40 8.27 -16.63
C GLU A 426 3.90 8.01 -16.77
N ARG A 427 3.49 6.76 -17.00
CA ARG A 427 2.06 6.43 -17.07
C ARG A 427 1.37 6.58 -15.71
N PHE A 428 2.05 6.25 -14.62
CA PHE A 428 1.53 6.50 -13.27
C PHE A 428 1.35 8.00 -13.04
N GLU A 429 2.37 8.79 -13.31
CA GLU A 429 2.31 10.23 -13.12
C GLU A 429 1.22 10.87 -13.98
N ARG A 430 1.08 10.45 -15.24
CA ARG A 430 0.01 10.93 -16.12
C ARG A 430 -1.39 10.72 -15.52
N VAL A 431 -1.67 9.55 -14.97
CA VAL A 431 -3.03 9.16 -14.53
C VAL A 431 -3.31 9.52 -13.08
N PHE A 432 -2.33 9.41 -12.18
CA PHE A 432 -2.56 9.41 -10.73
C PHE A 432 -1.91 10.56 -9.98
N GLY A 433 -0.81 11.14 -10.46
CA GLY A 433 -0.06 12.14 -9.68
C GLY A 433 1.43 11.92 -9.75
N LYS A 434 2.21 12.98 -9.53
CA LYS A 434 3.66 12.86 -9.31
C LYS A 434 3.95 11.83 -8.21
N ALA A 435 4.98 11.02 -8.40
CA ALA A 435 5.34 9.99 -7.42
C ALA A 435 6.13 10.57 -6.23
N ASN A 436 6.83 11.69 -6.44
CA ASN A 436 7.53 12.46 -5.42
C ASN A 436 7.01 13.90 -5.42
N TYR A 437 6.53 14.40 -4.28
CA TYR A 437 6.11 15.80 -4.14
C TYR A 437 6.06 16.27 -2.69
N GLU A 438 6.11 17.58 -2.51
CA GLU A 438 5.96 18.27 -1.23
C GLU A 438 4.74 19.21 -1.26
N LEU A 439 4.03 19.25 -0.15
CA LEU A 439 3.01 20.25 0.16
C LEU A 439 3.29 20.89 1.52
N ARG A 440 3.01 22.18 1.66
CA ARG A 440 3.15 22.92 2.93
C ARG A 440 1.89 23.67 3.25
N PHE A 441 1.43 23.53 4.49
CA PHE A 441 0.22 24.13 4.98
C PHE A 441 0.50 24.91 6.25
N GLU A 442 0.06 26.17 6.29
CA GLU A 442 0.18 26.98 7.49
C GLU A 442 -1.13 26.98 8.28
N LEU A 443 -1.00 27.00 9.60
CA LEU A 443 -2.09 27.30 10.53
C LEU A 443 -1.86 28.71 11.09
N PRO A 444 -2.66 29.72 10.69
CA PRO A 444 -2.39 31.11 11.01
C PRO A 444 -2.66 31.39 12.49
N ILE A 445 -1.74 32.13 13.12
CA ILE A 445 -1.90 32.68 14.47
C ILE A 445 -2.40 34.11 14.33
N THR A 446 -3.52 34.43 14.97
CA THR A 446 -4.17 35.75 14.84
C THR A 446 -3.95 36.67 16.03
N ASP A 447 -3.55 36.12 17.18
CA ASP A 447 -3.32 36.88 18.41
C ASP A 447 -1.98 37.63 18.38
N PRO A 448 -1.98 38.98 18.45
CA PRO A 448 -0.75 39.78 18.40
C PRO A 448 0.24 39.50 19.52
N GLU A 449 -0.25 39.16 20.73
CA GLU A 449 0.63 38.85 21.86
C GLU A 449 1.39 37.55 21.62
N THR A 450 0.70 36.53 21.11
CA THR A 450 1.29 35.26 20.72
C THR A 450 2.31 35.44 19.59
N ILE A 451 1.99 36.24 18.57
CA ILE A 451 2.92 36.55 17.45
C ILE A 451 4.22 37.17 17.97
N ALA A 452 4.18 38.04 18.97
CA ALA A 452 5.39 38.65 19.54
C ALA A 452 6.32 37.63 20.22
N THR A 453 5.79 36.46 20.64
CA THR A 453 6.62 35.38 21.23
C THR A 453 7.36 34.55 20.19
N MET A 454 7.02 34.71 18.91
CA MET A 454 7.57 33.91 17.82
C MET A 454 8.92 34.45 17.34
N TYR A 455 9.66 33.59 16.66
CA TYR A 455 10.89 33.93 15.98
C TYR A 455 10.63 35.05 14.98
N SER A 456 11.37 36.14 15.12
CA SER A 456 11.33 37.32 14.25
C SER A 456 12.65 38.06 14.38
N ASP A 457 12.93 39.01 13.48
CA ASP A 457 14.11 39.88 13.59
C ASP A 457 14.16 40.63 14.94
N SER A 458 13.00 40.90 15.54
CA SER A 458 12.87 41.50 16.87
C SER A 458 13.02 40.51 18.03
N ASN A 459 12.92 39.20 17.80
CA ASN A 459 13.03 38.15 18.81
C ASN A 459 13.83 36.94 18.25
N PRO A 460 15.14 37.12 17.98
CA PRO A 460 15.95 36.11 17.29
C PRO A 460 16.27 34.88 18.15
N GLU A 461 16.11 34.97 19.47
CA GLU A 461 16.36 33.86 20.41
C GLU A 461 15.18 32.88 20.51
N SER A 462 14.00 33.28 20.01
CA SER A 462 12.83 32.41 20.02
C SER A 462 12.98 31.26 19.04
N LYS A 463 12.55 30.07 19.45
CA LYS A 463 12.53 28.87 18.59
C LYS A 463 11.14 28.61 18.00
N ARG A 464 10.15 29.43 18.36
CA ARG A 464 8.75 29.25 17.95
C ARG A 464 8.55 29.83 16.56
N VAL A 465 8.26 28.98 15.57
CA VAL A 465 7.92 29.43 14.21
C VAL A 465 6.42 29.33 13.97
N ILE A 466 5.93 29.88 12.85
CA ILE A 466 4.54 29.74 12.43
C ILE A 466 4.21 28.25 12.33
N PRO A 467 3.06 27.80 12.88
CA PRO A 467 2.71 26.40 12.82
C PRO A 467 2.52 25.95 11.37
N GLU A 468 3.36 25.01 10.94
CA GLU A 468 3.39 24.50 9.58
C GLU A 468 3.28 22.97 9.58
N LEU A 469 2.37 22.46 8.75
CA LEU A 469 2.27 21.06 8.37
C LEU A 469 2.89 20.86 6.98
N ARG A 470 3.99 20.12 6.94
CA ARG A 470 4.67 19.69 5.72
C ARG A 470 4.27 18.26 5.39
N ILE A 471 3.70 18.03 4.22
CA ILE A 471 3.39 16.69 3.71
C ILE A 471 4.41 16.34 2.63
N VAL A 472 5.09 15.21 2.79
CA VAL A 472 6.10 14.72 1.85
C VAL A 472 5.67 13.35 1.35
N ALA A 473 5.30 13.26 0.07
CA ALA A 473 5.09 11.98 -0.59
C ALA A 473 6.41 11.52 -1.22
N VAL A 474 6.90 10.35 -0.80
CA VAL A 474 8.16 9.77 -1.28
C VAL A 474 7.85 8.49 -2.05
N ASN A 475 8.35 8.39 -3.27
CA ASN A 475 8.46 7.14 -3.99
C ASN A 475 9.58 6.31 -3.37
N ASP A 476 9.21 5.39 -2.50
CA ASP A 476 10.15 4.54 -1.79
C ASP A 476 10.45 3.22 -2.51
N MET A 477 9.88 2.98 -3.70
CA MET A 477 10.06 1.74 -4.46
C MET A 477 11.50 1.47 -4.89
N ASN A 478 12.32 2.52 -5.02
CA ASN A 478 13.69 2.46 -5.54
C ASN A 478 14.74 2.99 -4.55
N LEU A 479 14.42 3.04 -3.26
CA LEU A 479 15.41 3.35 -2.21
C LEU A 479 16.36 2.20 -1.97
N ASP A 480 15.87 0.97 -2.09
CA ASP A 480 16.66 -0.24 -1.99
C ASP A 480 17.21 -0.69 -3.34
N THR A 481 18.34 -1.39 -3.28
CA THR A 481 19.14 -1.84 -4.43
C THR A 481 19.18 -3.36 -4.54
N PRO A 482 19.50 -3.89 -5.74
CA PRO A 482 19.85 -3.18 -6.98
C PRO A 482 18.63 -2.61 -7.74
N ALA A 483 18.77 -1.38 -8.23
CA ALA A 483 17.75 -0.72 -9.05
C ALA A 483 18.01 -0.96 -10.54
N LYS A 484 16.94 -1.16 -11.30
CA LYS A 484 16.98 -1.32 -12.76
C LYS A 484 17.32 -0.02 -13.48
N SER A 485 16.74 1.09 -13.02
CA SER A 485 17.03 2.44 -13.55
C SER A 485 17.75 3.28 -12.49
N LEU A 486 19.05 3.50 -12.71
CA LEU A 486 19.85 4.41 -11.89
C LEU A 486 19.39 5.87 -11.98
N PRO A 487 19.01 6.43 -13.16
CA PRO A 487 18.48 7.79 -13.23
C PRO A 487 17.26 8.01 -12.34
N LEU A 488 16.32 7.05 -12.29
CA LEU A 488 15.15 7.13 -11.43
C LEU A 488 15.50 7.04 -9.95
N GLN A 489 16.46 6.18 -9.60
CA GLN A 489 16.96 6.09 -8.22
C GLN A 489 17.66 7.39 -7.79
N ASP A 490 18.50 7.95 -8.66
CA ASP A 490 19.18 9.22 -8.42
C ASP A 490 18.19 10.39 -8.27
N ALA A 491 17.09 10.38 -9.04
CA ALA A 491 16.00 11.34 -8.88
C ALA A 491 15.30 11.23 -7.52
N THR A 492 15.01 10.02 -7.04
CA THR A 492 14.44 9.79 -5.71
C THR A 492 15.39 10.25 -4.60
N TYR A 493 16.68 9.88 -4.66
CA TYR A 493 17.66 10.35 -3.67
C TYR A 493 17.86 11.88 -3.73
N GLY A 494 17.86 12.46 -4.94
CA GLY A 494 17.88 13.91 -5.12
C GLY A 494 16.69 14.59 -4.46
N PHE A 495 15.49 14.03 -4.61
CA PHE A 495 14.29 14.51 -3.94
C PHE A 495 14.42 14.45 -2.41
N ILE A 496 14.86 13.33 -1.84
CA ILE A 496 15.08 13.20 -0.38
C ILE A 496 16.11 14.22 0.12
N ASN A 497 17.22 14.40 -0.61
CA ASN A 497 18.23 15.41 -0.26
C ASN A 497 17.64 16.84 -0.28
N ASN A 498 16.76 17.13 -1.23
CA ASN A 498 16.04 18.41 -1.28
C ASN A 498 15.07 18.56 -0.10
N VAL A 499 14.40 17.48 0.32
CA VAL A 499 13.54 17.47 1.51
C VAL A 499 14.36 17.81 2.77
N ILE A 500 15.53 17.19 2.92
CA ILE A 500 16.42 17.40 4.07
C ILE A 500 16.98 18.82 4.07
N SER A 501 17.51 19.29 2.94
CA SER A 501 18.15 20.61 2.85
C SER A 501 17.18 21.80 2.98
N SER A 502 15.91 21.62 2.58
CA SER A 502 14.85 22.61 2.77
C SER A 502 14.06 22.44 4.07
N ALA A 503 14.47 21.52 4.94
CA ALA A 503 13.87 21.36 6.26
C ALA A 503 14.29 22.49 7.20
N GLY A 504 13.37 22.93 8.06
CA GLY A 504 13.73 23.82 9.16
C GLY A 504 14.69 23.16 10.15
N SER A 505 15.36 23.98 10.95
CA SER A 505 16.22 23.50 12.02
C SER A 505 15.45 22.56 12.94
N VAL A 506 16.08 21.47 13.39
CA VAL A 506 15.50 20.53 14.37
C VAL A 506 15.17 21.20 15.72
N GLN A 507 15.67 22.42 15.96
CA GLN A 507 15.39 23.18 17.18
C GLN A 507 14.10 23.98 17.10
N TYR A 508 13.55 24.19 15.90
CA TYR A 508 12.33 24.97 15.73
C TYR A 508 11.11 24.21 16.20
N GLN A 509 10.22 24.93 16.90
CA GLN A 509 8.95 24.45 17.39
C GLN A 509 7.84 25.02 16.50
N GLY A 510 6.83 24.22 16.19
CA GLY A 510 5.73 24.61 15.30
C GLY A 510 5.72 23.88 13.95
N GLN A 511 6.78 23.15 13.59
CA GLN A 511 6.84 22.38 12.35
C GLN A 511 6.45 20.92 12.57
N PHE A 512 5.72 20.34 11.62
CA PHE A 512 5.40 18.92 11.61
C PHE A 512 5.52 18.34 10.21
N THR A 513 6.26 17.24 10.07
CA THR A 513 6.41 16.54 8.79
C THR A 513 5.60 15.24 8.79
N LEU A 514 4.55 15.19 7.96
CA LEU A 514 3.81 13.98 7.63
C LEU A 514 4.42 13.34 6.37
N ILE A 515 4.99 12.15 6.51
CA ILE A 515 5.57 11.41 5.39
C ILE A 515 4.54 10.39 4.89
N LEU A 516 4.28 10.39 3.59
CA LEU A 516 3.42 9.41 2.92
C LEU A 516 4.29 8.55 2.01
N THR A 517 4.33 7.25 2.26
CA THR A 517 5.05 6.28 1.42
C THR A 517 4.21 5.03 1.19
N HIS A 518 4.75 4.01 0.53
CA HIS A 518 4.06 2.75 0.36
C HIS A 518 4.75 1.60 1.10
N ILE A 519 6.07 1.42 0.98
CA ILE A 519 6.77 0.35 1.69
C ILE A 519 7.06 0.77 3.14
N PRO A 520 6.68 -0.05 4.14
CA PRO A 520 6.98 0.23 5.54
C PRO A 520 8.49 0.23 5.84
N MET A 521 8.90 1.00 6.85
CA MET A 521 10.26 0.93 7.39
C MET A 521 10.55 -0.46 7.97
N TYR A 522 11.84 -0.79 8.07
CA TYR A 522 12.37 -2.02 8.66
C TYR A 522 11.88 -2.24 10.09
N LYS A 523 11.45 -3.46 10.37
CA LYS A 523 10.95 -3.92 11.68
C LYS A 523 11.38 -5.37 11.89
N PRO A 524 11.96 -5.73 13.03
CA PRO A 524 12.31 -7.12 13.31
C PRO A 524 11.10 -8.06 13.20
N ALA A 525 11.38 -9.32 12.82
CA ALA A 525 10.35 -10.35 12.71
C ALA A 525 9.57 -10.52 14.02
N GLY A 526 8.23 -10.58 13.93
CA GLY A 526 7.33 -10.71 15.08
C GLY A 526 6.72 -9.40 15.57
N ILE A 527 7.13 -8.24 15.03
CA ILE A 527 6.47 -6.94 15.32
C ILE A 527 5.22 -6.76 14.44
N CYS A 528 5.35 -6.95 13.14
CA CYS A 528 4.23 -6.93 12.18
C CYS A 528 3.94 -8.33 11.65
N VAL A 529 2.85 -8.46 10.88
CA VAL A 529 2.47 -9.73 10.25
C VAL A 529 3.53 -10.14 9.23
N ASP A 530 3.95 -9.21 8.37
CA ASP A 530 5.00 -9.45 7.40
C ASP A 530 6.38 -9.17 8.02
N ALA A 531 7.24 -10.18 7.99
CA ALA A 531 8.64 -10.06 8.39
C ALA A 531 9.47 -9.39 7.28
N PRO A 532 10.66 -8.83 7.61
CA PRO A 532 11.61 -8.37 6.60
C PRO A 532 11.89 -9.48 5.57
N PHE A 533 11.77 -9.12 4.29
CA PHE A 533 11.93 -10.04 3.18
C PHE A 533 12.42 -9.28 1.96
N PHE A 534 13.33 -9.89 1.21
CA PHE A 534 13.89 -9.40 -0.04
C PHE A 534 14.03 -10.58 -1.00
N ASP A 535 13.55 -10.42 -2.23
CA ASP A 535 13.76 -11.34 -3.36
C ASP A 535 14.34 -10.57 -4.55
N PHE A 536 15.13 -11.25 -5.37
CA PHE A 536 15.87 -10.64 -6.47
C PHE A 536 15.63 -11.37 -7.79
N HIS A 537 15.61 -10.62 -8.88
CA HIS A 537 15.56 -11.20 -10.23
C HIS A 537 16.85 -11.95 -10.53
N THR A 538 16.76 -12.97 -11.39
CA THR A 538 17.95 -13.70 -11.81
C THR A 538 18.82 -12.83 -12.71
N ALA A 539 20.10 -13.20 -12.85
CA ALA A 539 21.01 -12.56 -13.81
C ALA A 539 20.45 -12.55 -15.24
N ALA A 540 19.74 -13.61 -15.64
CA ALA A 540 19.14 -13.72 -16.96
C ALA A 540 17.98 -12.73 -17.19
N ASP A 541 17.36 -12.25 -16.11
CA ASP A 541 16.25 -11.29 -16.14
C ASP A 541 16.75 -9.83 -15.99
N GLY A 542 18.07 -9.61 -15.99
CA GLY A 542 18.68 -8.30 -15.80
C GLY A 542 18.98 -7.93 -14.34
N GLY A 543 18.76 -8.86 -13.40
CA GLY A 543 18.98 -8.64 -11.96
C GLY A 543 18.06 -7.58 -11.35
N GLY A 544 18.40 -7.14 -10.14
CA GLY A 544 17.64 -6.13 -9.40
C GLY A 544 16.63 -6.69 -8.41
N LEU A 545 16.15 -5.79 -7.55
CA LEU A 545 15.18 -6.11 -6.52
C LEU A 545 13.81 -6.44 -7.12
N LYS A 546 13.34 -7.66 -6.88
CA LYS A 546 12.07 -8.17 -7.40
C LYS A 546 10.92 -7.96 -6.43
N GLU A 547 11.14 -8.17 -5.15
CA GLU A 547 10.10 -8.10 -4.12
C GLU A 547 10.71 -7.75 -2.77
N GLN A 548 10.01 -6.93 -1.98
CA GLN A 548 10.36 -6.71 -0.57
C GLN A 548 9.13 -6.36 0.26
N ASN A 549 9.10 -6.80 1.51
CA ASN A 549 7.99 -6.47 2.43
C ASN A 549 8.20 -5.15 3.17
N GLN A 550 9.47 -4.80 3.42
CA GLN A 550 9.86 -3.64 4.21
C GLN A 550 11.11 -3.04 3.57
N LEU A 551 11.34 -1.75 3.82
CA LEU A 551 12.60 -1.09 3.50
C LEU A 551 13.74 -1.73 4.28
N SER A 552 14.96 -1.61 3.76
CA SER A 552 16.15 -1.97 4.54
C SER A 552 16.29 -1.10 5.79
N SER A 553 17.07 -1.59 6.76
CA SER A 553 17.42 -0.84 7.96
C SER A 553 18.05 0.52 7.61
N ASP A 554 18.92 0.57 6.59
CA ASP A 554 19.58 1.79 6.14
C ASP A 554 18.63 2.79 5.48
N ALA A 555 17.78 2.31 4.57
CA ALA A 555 16.76 3.17 3.95
C ALA A 555 15.83 3.76 5.02
N SER A 556 15.47 2.95 6.03
CA SER A 556 14.67 3.38 7.18
C SER A 556 15.38 4.45 8.02
N ARG A 557 16.69 4.27 8.28
CA ARG A 557 17.51 5.30 8.95
C ARG A 557 17.56 6.61 8.16
N GLY A 558 17.53 6.57 6.83
CA GLY A 558 17.44 7.78 6.01
C GLY A 558 16.22 8.67 6.33
N PHE A 559 15.07 8.07 6.67
CA PHE A 559 13.90 8.81 7.14
C PHE A 559 14.11 9.36 8.56
N LEU A 560 14.56 8.49 9.47
CA LEU A 560 14.72 8.79 10.90
C LEU A 560 15.80 9.86 11.15
N GLU A 561 17.00 9.63 10.64
CA GLU A 561 18.19 10.47 10.85
C GLU A 561 18.29 11.58 9.80
N GLY A 562 17.87 11.35 8.56
CA GLY A 562 17.91 12.36 7.50
C GLY A 562 16.73 13.32 7.56
N ILE A 563 15.54 12.83 7.17
CA ILE A 563 14.34 13.69 7.02
C ILE A 563 13.90 14.28 8.37
N TRP A 564 13.83 13.48 9.44
CA TRP A 564 13.51 14.02 10.77
C TRP A 564 14.72 14.53 11.53
N GLY A 565 15.95 14.23 11.14
CA GLY A 565 17.12 14.77 11.84
C GLY A 565 17.33 14.20 13.25
N MET A 566 16.85 12.98 13.51
CA MET A 566 17.04 12.34 14.82
C MET A 566 18.47 11.83 14.99
N SER A 567 18.91 11.69 16.24
CA SER A 567 20.26 11.23 16.54
C SER A 567 20.33 10.39 17.81
N SER A 568 21.25 9.42 17.82
CA SER A 568 21.65 8.68 19.01
C SER A 568 22.45 9.54 20.01
N LYS A 569 22.95 10.71 19.57
CA LYS A 569 23.76 11.64 20.37
C LYS A 569 22.88 12.66 21.09
N ARG A 570 22.92 12.67 22.43
CA ARG A 570 22.23 13.70 23.24
C ARG A 570 22.79 15.12 23.02
N THR A 571 24.05 15.22 22.58
CA THR A 571 24.71 16.49 22.26
C THR A 571 24.35 17.04 20.88
N ALA A 572 23.62 16.27 20.05
CA ALA A 572 23.16 16.75 18.76
C ALA A 572 22.16 17.91 18.94
N PRO A 573 22.01 18.79 17.92
CA PRO A 573 20.97 19.81 17.90
C PRO A 573 19.59 19.25 18.27
N GLY A 574 18.82 20.00 19.05
CA GLY A 574 17.52 19.54 19.57
C GLY A 574 17.62 18.33 20.51
N GLY A 575 18.80 18.04 21.07
CA GLY A 575 19.03 16.87 21.93
C GLY A 575 18.98 15.53 21.19
N GLY A 576 19.03 15.55 19.85
CA GLY A 576 18.84 14.36 19.01
C GLY A 576 17.39 13.93 18.83
N TYR A 577 16.42 14.72 19.29
CA TYR A 577 14.99 14.43 19.11
C TYR A 577 14.48 14.64 17.69
N GLY A 578 15.18 15.41 16.86
CA GLY A 578 14.76 15.73 15.50
C GLY A 578 13.45 16.53 15.42
N ARG A 579 12.98 16.77 14.19
CA ARG A 579 11.74 17.47 13.84
C ARG A 579 10.50 16.61 14.06
N ALA A 580 9.45 17.16 14.65
CA ALA A 580 8.19 16.44 14.88
C ALA A 580 7.60 15.89 13.57
N GLY A 581 6.95 14.73 13.66
CA GLY A 581 6.33 14.12 12.48
C GLY A 581 5.75 12.74 12.70
N LEU A 582 5.17 12.21 11.63
CA LEU A 582 4.51 10.91 11.54
C LEU A 582 4.71 10.35 10.13
N MET A 583 4.85 9.03 10.00
CA MET A 583 4.80 8.37 8.69
C MET A 583 3.53 7.53 8.56
N LEU A 584 2.88 7.63 7.40
CA LEU A 584 1.81 6.74 6.95
C LEU A 584 2.25 5.98 5.70
N ASN A 585 1.99 4.68 5.65
CA ASN A 585 2.25 3.87 4.47
C ASN A 585 1.20 2.76 4.25
N GLY A 586 1.27 2.08 3.10
CA GLY A 586 0.41 0.97 2.72
C GLY A 586 1.18 -0.35 2.73
N HIS A 587 0.99 -1.19 1.70
CA HIS A 587 1.78 -2.38 1.41
C HIS A 587 1.49 -3.61 2.29
N ASP A 588 1.66 -3.54 3.63
CA ASP A 588 1.23 -4.63 4.53
C ASP A 588 -0.29 -4.57 4.68
N HIS A 589 -0.96 -5.51 3.99
CA HIS A 589 -2.41 -5.54 3.93
C HIS A 589 -3.07 -5.74 5.31
N ALA A 590 -2.37 -6.36 6.27
CA ALA A 590 -2.86 -6.55 7.64
C ALA A 590 -2.78 -5.25 8.48
N GLY A 591 -1.95 -4.31 8.06
CA GLY A 591 -1.64 -3.07 8.76
C GLY A 591 -0.74 -3.29 9.98
N CYS A 592 0.00 -2.26 10.36
CA CYS A 592 0.92 -2.31 11.48
C CYS A 592 1.18 -0.91 12.05
N ASP A 593 1.03 -0.75 13.37
CA ASP A 593 1.20 0.53 14.06
C ASP A 593 2.38 0.42 15.02
N THR A 594 3.43 1.20 14.76
CA THR A 594 4.74 1.01 15.41
C THR A 594 5.36 2.33 15.85
N TYR A 595 6.28 2.23 16.80
CA TYR A 595 7.10 3.32 17.29
C TYR A 595 8.58 2.94 17.18
N HIS A 596 9.30 3.68 16.35
CA HIS A 596 10.75 3.58 16.17
C HIS A 596 11.41 4.52 17.14
N TYR A 597 12.35 4.04 17.94
CA TYR A 597 13.05 4.87 18.92
C TYR A 597 14.50 4.44 19.08
N ILE A 598 15.31 5.34 19.62
CA ILE A 598 16.67 5.02 20.01
C ILE A 598 16.88 5.44 21.46
N ASN A 599 17.38 4.51 22.29
CA ASN A 599 17.63 4.82 23.68
C ASN A 599 19.02 5.47 23.85
N GLN A 600 19.04 6.79 24.01
CA GLN A 600 20.29 7.55 24.19
C GLN A 600 20.97 7.31 25.54
N THR A 601 20.31 6.61 26.47
CA THR A 601 20.87 6.24 27.79
C THR A 601 21.48 4.85 27.82
N ASN A 602 21.20 4.02 26.80
CA ASN A 602 21.73 2.68 26.71
C ASN A 602 23.14 2.70 26.11
N GLY A 603 24.15 2.28 26.89
CA GLY A 603 25.55 2.27 26.46
C GLY A 603 26.30 3.60 26.64
N THR A 604 27.63 3.50 26.73
CA THR A 604 28.53 4.63 26.98
C THR A 604 28.89 5.40 25.70
N ASP A 605 28.88 4.73 24.54
CA ASP A 605 29.23 5.32 23.25
C ASP A 605 28.04 5.37 22.28
N PRO A 606 27.82 6.47 21.54
CA PRO A 606 26.75 6.57 20.54
C PRO A 606 26.77 5.50 19.45
N SER A 607 27.93 4.94 19.09
CA SER A 607 28.07 3.87 18.08
C SER A 607 27.49 2.53 18.53
N GLN A 608 27.32 2.33 19.84
CA GLN A 608 26.76 1.11 20.41
C GLN A 608 25.23 1.15 20.47
N ARG A 609 24.62 2.29 20.14
CA ARG A 609 23.18 2.51 20.21
C ARG A 609 22.54 2.14 18.89
N GLN A 610 21.45 1.39 18.95
CA GLN A 610 20.74 0.89 17.79
C GLN A 610 19.30 1.36 17.81
N TRP A 611 18.69 1.47 16.64
CA TRP A 611 17.27 1.73 16.52
C TRP A 611 16.48 0.50 16.99
N GLU A 612 15.49 0.75 17.83
CA GLU A 612 14.57 -0.24 18.37
C GLU A 612 13.16 0.07 17.88
N VAL A 613 12.34 -0.97 17.74
CA VAL A 613 10.95 -0.85 17.30
C VAL A 613 10.04 -1.63 18.22
N LYS A 614 8.90 -1.03 18.56
CA LYS A 614 7.80 -1.71 19.26
C LYS A 614 6.47 -1.38 18.59
N THR A 615 5.47 -2.23 18.84
CA THR A 615 4.09 -1.86 18.52
C THR A 615 3.72 -0.60 19.29
N TRP A 616 2.84 0.24 18.73
CA TRP A 616 2.43 1.48 19.40
C TRP A 616 1.80 1.20 20.77
N SER A 617 0.99 0.15 20.90
CA SER A 617 0.41 -0.28 22.18
C SER A 617 1.48 -0.59 23.22
N ASP A 618 2.47 -1.42 22.86
CA ASP A 618 3.54 -1.78 23.80
C ASP A 618 4.40 -0.57 24.17
N ALA A 619 4.65 0.33 23.20
CA ALA A 619 5.40 1.56 23.45
C ALA A 619 4.66 2.49 24.44
N GLN A 620 3.33 2.59 24.34
CA GLN A 620 2.51 3.33 25.28
C GLN A 620 2.51 2.70 26.67
N ASP A 621 2.36 1.37 26.77
CA ASP A 621 2.37 0.64 28.04
C ASP A 621 3.71 0.79 28.78
N LEU A 622 4.81 0.80 28.02
CA LEU A 622 6.16 1.02 28.54
C LEU A 622 6.50 2.51 28.74
N LYS A 623 5.60 3.42 28.39
CA LYS A 623 5.78 4.89 28.46
C LYS A 623 7.03 5.37 27.72
N ILE A 624 7.33 4.76 26.59
CA ILE A 624 8.49 5.12 25.77
C ILE A 624 8.29 6.50 25.10
N PRO A 625 7.14 6.78 24.44
CA PRO A 625 6.92 8.08 23.82
C PRO A 625 6.95 9.22 24.84
N GLY A 626 7.76 10.25 24.58
CA GLY A 626 7.90 11.43 25.43
C GLY A 626 8.87 11.28 26.62
N THR A 627 9.52 10.13 26.80
CA THR A 627 10.54 9.96 27.85
C THR A 627 11.85 10.69 27.49
N ASP A 628 12.47 11.35 28.49
CA ASP A 628 13.76 12.04 28.34
C ASP A 628 14.87 11.04 27.95
N GLY A 629 15.68 11.39 26.95
CA GLY A 629 16.72 10.54 26.38
C GLY A 629 16.24 9.42 25.46
N ILE A 630 14.96 9.40 25.07
CA ILE A 630 14.42 8.38 24.15
C ILE A 630 13.67 9.06 22.98
N PRO A 631 14.39 9.64 22.01
CA PRO A 631 13.79 10.14 20.79
C PRO A 631 13.19 9.00 19.96
N GLY A 632 12.06 9.27 19.30
CA GLY A 632 11.42 8.30 18.43
C GLY A 632 10.26 8.87 17.61
N ARG A 633 9.78 8.11 16.64
CA ARG A 633 8.69 8.47 15.72
C ARG A 633 7.73 7.31 15.55
N ARG A 634 6.44 7.64 15.44
CA ARG A 634 5.39 6.69 15.10
C ARG A 634 5.37 6.49 13.59
N GLU A 635 5.14 5.27 13.16
CA GLU A 635 4.90 4.87 11.78
C GLU A 635 3.65 3.99 11.77
N ILE A 636 2.72 4.30 10.85
CA ILE A 636 1.46 3.58 10.73
C ILE A 636 1.31 3.06 9.31
N THR A 637 1.39 1.74 9.18
CA THR A 637 0.96 1.01 8.00
C THR A 637 -0.55 0.84 8.05
N VAL A 638 -1.24 1.52 7.14
CA VAL A 638 -2.71 1.55 7.07
C VAL A 638 -3.19 0.22 6.51
N ARG A 639 -3.94 -0.50 7.35
CA ARG A 639 -4.58 -1.76 6.97
C ARG A 639 -5.41 -1.61 5.69
N SER A 640 -5.29 -2.59 4.80
CA SER A 640 -5.87 -2.54 3.47
C SER A 640 -7.41 -2.40 3.47
N MET A 641 -7.91 -1.66 2.49
CA MET A 641 -9.35 -1.53 2.21
C MET A 641 -9.93 -2.73 1.45
N MET A 642 -9.11 -3.71 1.10
CA MET A 642 -9.55 -4.97 0.50
C MET A 642 -10.49 -5.75 1.42
N GLY A 643 -11.41 -6.49 0.82
CA GLY A 643 -12.43 -7.26 1.53
C GLY A 643 -11.88 -8.32 2.47
N ASP A 644 -10.77 -8.95 2.11
CA ASP A 644 -10.15 -10.02 2.90
C ASP A 644 -9.42 -9.46 4.14
N PHE A 645 -9.11 -8.16 4.12
CA PHE A 645 -8.48 -7.44 5.23
C PHE A 645 -9.47 -6.59 6.02
N GLY A 646 -10.77 -6.73 5.77
CA GLY A 646 -11.82 -6.12 6.58
C GLY A 646 -12.30 -4.75 6.10
N GLY A 647 -11.93 -4.32 4.88
CA GLY A 647 -12.44 -3.08 4.30
C GLY A 647 -12.11 -1.85 5.14
N ASN A 648 -10.84 -1.70 5.52
CA ASN A 648 -10.40 -0.66 6.45
C ASN A 648 -10.22 0.70 5.79
N ALA A 649 -10.37 1.73 6.62
CA ALA A 649 -9.96 3.10 6.33
C ALA A 649 -9.29 3.69 7.57
N GLY A 650 -8.20 4.43 7.37
CA GLY A 650 -7.49 5.16 8.42
C GLY A 650 -8.04 6.58 8.60
N LEU A 651 -8.14 7.02 9.84
CA LEU A 651 -8.62 8.34 10.25
C LEU A 651 -7.54 9.03 11.09
N LEU A 652 -6.74 9.88 10.46
CA LEU A 652 -5.68 10.64 11.13
C LEU A 652 -6.15 12.08 11.40
N SER A 653 -6.01 12.52 12.65
CA SER A 653 -6.25 13.91 13.06
C SER A 653 -4.96 14.59 13.50
N LEU A 654 -4.74 15.83 13.08
CA LEU A 654 -3.65 16.70 13.52
C LEU A 654 -4.21 18.03 14.03
N TRP A 655 -3.79 18.43 15.21
CA TRP A 655 -4.13 19.71 15.83
C TRP A 655 -2.90 20.34 16.46
N PHE A 656 -2.95 21.66 16.64
CA PHE A 656 -1.83 22.41 17.17
C PHE A 656 -2.12 22.83 18.61
N ASP A 657 -1.24 22.44 19.53
CA ASP A 657 -1.28 22.84 20.93
C ASP A 657 -0.45 24.12 21.10
N GLN A 658 -1.13 25.25 21.35
CA GLN A 658 -0.48 26.55 21.53
C GLN A 658 0.24 26.68 22.88
N GLU A 659 -0.10 25.86 23.89
CA GLU A 659 0.58 25.90 25.19
C GLU A 659 1.97 25.29 25.08
N SER A 660 2.07 24.09 24.49
CA SER A 660 3.36 23.43 24.25
C SER A 660 4.08 23.94 22.99
N TRP A 661 3.37 24.65 22.09
CA TRP A 661 3.83 25.04 20.76
C TRP A 661 4.19 23.84 19.87
N GLU A 662 3.38 22.78 19.92
CA GLU A 662 3.63 21.53 19.20
C GLU A 662 2.39 21.01 18.48
N TRP A 663 2.61 20.37 17.34
CA TRP A 663 1.57 19.58 16.69
C TRP A 663 1.35 18.28 17.46
N LYS A 664 0.09 17.99 17.76
CA LYS A 664 -0.37 16.72 18.32
C LYS A 664 -1.20 15.99 17.28
N TYR A 665 -1.23 14.68 17.39
CA TYR A 665 -1.95 13.83 16.45
C TYR A 665 -2.49 12.59 17.13
N GLU A 666 -3.49 11.98 16.50
CA GLU A 666 -3.98 10.65 16.85
C GLU A 666 -4.58 9.96 15.63
N TYR A 667 -4.54 8.63 15.63
CA TYR A 667 -5.01 7.77 14.54
C TYR A 667 -6.08 6.80 15.02
N ALA A 668 -7.13 6.63 14.22
CA ALA A 668 -8.17 5.63 14.40
C ALA A 668 -8.43 4.87 13.09
N THR A 669 -9.13 3.74 13.17
CA THR A 669 -9.53 2.95 12.00
C THR A 669 -11.05 2.82 11.91
N CYS A 670 -11.55 2.65 10.69
CA CYS A 670 -12.96 2.42 10.40
C CYS A 670 -13.12 1.21 9.47
N PRO A 671 -13.34 0.00 10.03
CA PRO A 671 -13.55 -1.21 9.23
C PRO A 671 -15.01 -1.36 8.78
N LEU A 672 -15.23 -1.69 7.52
CA LEU A 672 -16.53 -2.16 7.02
C LEU A 672 -16.81 -3.62 7.42
N GLY A 673 -15.78 -4.46 7.43
CA GLY A 673 -15.88 -5.91 7.53
C GLY A 673 -15.60 -6.61 6.20
N SER A 674 -15.94 -7.89 6.08
CA SER A 674 -15.62 -8.67 4.88
C SER A 674 -16.55 -8.37 3.70
N GLN A 675 -16.04 -8.54 2.49
CA GLN A 675 -16.81 -8.42 1.24
C GLN A 675 -18.02 -9.36 1.16
N HIS A 676 -18.03 -10.47 1.91
CA HIS A 676 -19.13 -11.44 1.89
C HIS A 676 -20.43 -10.84 2.39
N PHE A 677 -20.37 -9.99 3.43
CA PHE A 677 -21.57 -9.33 3.93
C PHE A 677 -22.10 -8.33 2.89
N TRP A 678 -21.22 -7.55 2.27
CA TRP A 678 -21.59 -6.63 1.19
C TRP A 678 -22.30 -7.35 0.02
N TRP A 679 -21.73 -8.49 -0.43
CA TRP A 679 -22.34 -9.30 -1.48
C TRP A 679 -23.67 -9.91 -1.05
N PHE A 680 -23.75 -10.44 0.18
CA PHE A 680 -24.97 -11.02 0.72
C PHE A 680 -26.12 -10.02 0.67
N VAL A 681 -25.91 -8.78 1.14
CA VAL A 681 -26.96 -7.73 1.13
C VAL A 681 -27.42 -7.45 -0.30
N HIS A 682 -26.50 -7.17 -1.23
CA HIS A 682 -26.89 -6.80 -2.60
C HIS A 682 -27.53 -7.96 -3.39
N ILE A 683 -27.08 -9.20 -3.17
CA ILE A 683 -27.71 -10.39 -3.77
C ILE A 683 -29.09 -10.62 -3.15
N PHE A 684 -29.24 -10.44 -1.84
CA PHE A 684 -30.51 -10.55 -1.15
C PHE A 684 -31.51 -9.50 -1.66
N ASP A 685 -31.08 -8.25 -1.79
CA ASP A 685 -31.87 -7.16 -2.35
C ASP A 685 -32.30 -7.47 -3.79
N PHE A 686 -31.40 -7.99 -4.62
CA PHE A 686 -31.71 -8.43 -5.98
C PHE A 686 -32.77 -9.54 -6.00
N ILE A 687 -32.65 -10.55 -5.13
CA ILE A 687 -33.65 -11.62 -4.99
C ILE A 687 -35.01 -11.04 -4.60
N VAL A 688 -35.06 -10.10 -3.65
CA VAL A 688 -36.29 -9.44 -3.23
C VAL A 688 -36.90 -8.63 -4.38
N LEU A 689 -36.11 -7.89 -5.15
CA LEU A 689 -36.57 -7.17 -6.35
C LEU A 689 -37.18 -8.12 -7.38
N VAL A 690 -36.53 -9.25 -7.69
CA VAL A 690 -37.06 -10.27 -8.61
C VAL A 690 -38.36 -10.87 -8.07
N TRP A 691 -38.45 -11.11 -6.77
CA TRP A 691 -39.63 -11.63 -6.11
C TRP A 691 -40.80 -10.63 -6.16
N MET A 692 -40.53 -9.34 -5.96
CA MET A 692 -41.50 -8.26 -6.11
C MET A 692 -41.99 -8.14 -7.55
N GLN A 693 -41.09 -8.19 -8.54
CA GLN A 693 -41.44 -8.15 -9.95
C GLN A 693 -42.32 -9.36 -10.33
N SER A 694 -41.96 -10.56 -9.83
CA SER A 694 -42.73 -11.78 -10.06
C SER A 694 -44.12 -11.69 -9.45
N TYR A 695 -44.23 -11.17 -8.22
CA TYR A 695 -45.51 -10.92 -7.57
C TYR A 695 -46.38 -9.95 -8.36
N ALA A 696 -45.81 -8.83 -8.85
CA ALA A 696 -46.54 -7.86 -9.66
C ALA A 696 -47.06 -8.48 -10.96
N VAL A 697 -46.21 -9.18 -11.72
CA VAL A 697 -46.59 -9.82 -12.98
C VAL A 697 -47.67 -10.87 -12.78
N LEU A 698 -47.50 -11.78 -11.81
CA LEU A 698 -48.49 -12.84 -11.57
C LEU A 698 -49.80 -12.30 -11.02
N SER A 699 -49.77 -11.23 -10.22
CA SER A 699 -50.99 -10.55 -9.76
C SER A 699 -51.76 -9.93 -10.93
N VAL A 700 -51.05 -9.31 -11.88
CA VAL A 700 -51.66 -8.75 -13.11
C VAL A 700 -52.24 -9.88 -13.98
N MET A 701 -51.50 -10.97 -14.20
CA MET A 701 -51.99 -12.12 -14.97
C MET A 701 -53.23 -12.75 -14.34
N GLN A 702 -53.26 -12.89 -13.02
CA GLN A 702 -54.44 -13.37 -12.30
C GLN A 702 -55.63 -12.42 -12.44
N ALA A 703 -55.39 -11.11 -12.40
CA ALA A 703 -56.43 -10.11 -12.63
C ALA A 703 -57.02 -10.16 -14.05
N TYR A 704 -56.22 -10.55 -15.06
CA TYR A 704 -56.67 -10.84 -16.43
C TYR A 704 -57.25 -12.25 -16.62
N GLY A 705 -57.46 -13.02 -15.53
CA GLY A 705 -58.11 -14.33 -15.57
C GLY A 705 -57.20 -15.49 -15.99
N VAL A 706 -55.88 -15.31 -15.99
CA VAL A 706 -54.93 -16.40 -16.27
C VAL A 706 -54.74 -17.25 -15.02
N ASP A 707 -54.88 -18.58 -15.15
CA ASP A 707 -54.55 -19.53 -14.09
C ASP A 707 -53.02 -19.64 -13.90
N VAL A 708 -52.53 -18.98 -12.86
CA VAL A 708 -51.12 -19.00 -12.44
C VAL A 708 -50.81 -20.13 -11.45
N ASP A 709 -51.82 -20.67 -10.78
CA ASP A 709 -51.66 -21.67 -9.72
C ASP A 709 -51.46 -23.07 -10.34
N GLY A 710 -52.28 -23.43 -11.34
CA GLY A 710 -52.24 -24.74 -11.99
C GLY A 710 -50.90 -25.09 -12.67
N PRO A 711 -50.32 -24.22 -13.51
CA PRO A 711 -49.00 -24.46 -14.12
C PRO A 711 -47.86 -24.55 -13.09
N PHE A 712 -47.87 -23.69 -12.07
CA PHE A 712 -46.83 -23.65 -11.03
C PHE A 712 -46.79 -24.95 -10.22
N TRP A 713 -47.93 -25.38 -9.68
CA TRP A 713 -48.00 -26.58 -8.86
C TRP A 713 -47.75 -27.88 -9.64
N ARG A 714 -48.10 -27.92 -10.93
CA ARG A 714 -47.68 -29.00 -11.84
C ARG A 714 -46.16 -29.06 -12.01
N GLY A 715 -45.50 -27.90 -12.10
CA GLY A 715 -44.04 -27.80 -12.13
C GLY A 715 -43.39 -28.29 -10.83
N VAL A 716 -43.90 -27.84 -9.68
CA VAL A 716 -43.43 -28.25 -8.35
C VAL A 716 -43.58 -29.77 -8.15
N SER A 717 -44.72 -30.35 -8.54
CA SER A 717 -44.93 -31.80 -8.46
C SER A 717 -43.93 -32.57 -9.32
N ARG A 718 -43.68 -32.13 -10.56
CA ARG A 718 -42.67 -32.75 -11.44
C ARG A 718 -41.26 -32.68 -10.85
N MET A 719 -40.90 -31.56 -10.24
CA MET A 719 -39.60 -31.40 -9.56
C MET A 719 -39.50 -32.32 -8.35
N LYS A 720 -40.55 -32.39 -7.52
CA LYS A 720 -40.61 -33.31 -6.37
C LYS A 720 -40.45 -34.76 -6.80
N ASP A 721 -41.15 -35.17 -7.85
CA ASP A 721 -41.04 -36.52 -8.41
C ASP A 721 -39.63 -36.81 -8.96
N PHE A 722 -39.00 -35.84 -9.62
CA PHE A 722 -37.62 -35.95 -10.08
C PHE A 722 -36.63 -36.14 -8.91
N VAL A 723 -36.74 -35.33 -7.85
CA VAL A 723 -35.88 -35.43 -6.66
C VAL A 723 -36.08 -36.75 -5.92
N LEU A 724 -37.33 -37.22 -5.79
CA LEU A 724 -37.65 -38.49 -5.15
C LEU A 724 -37.10 -39.67 -5.94
N ARG A 725 -37.23 -39.68 -7.27
CA ARG A 725 -36.62 -40.70 -8.14
C ARG A 725 -35.11 -40.71 -8.04
N ARG A 726 -34.47 -39.54 -7.94
CA ARG A 726 -33.00 -39.43 -7.79
C ARG A 726 -32.53 -39.91 -6.42
N LYS A 727 -33.30 -39.68 -5.35
CA LYS A 727 -33.03 -40.25 -4.02
C LYS A 727 -33.18 -41.78 -3.99
N GLN A 728 -34.22 -42.32 -4.63
CA GLN A 728 -34.40 -43.77 -4.77
C GLN A 728 -33.25 -44.39 -5.58
N SER A 729 -32.85 -43.80 -6.70
CA SER A 729 -31.72 -44.32 -7.50
C SER A 729 -30.36 -44.26 -6.81
N VAL A 730 -30.20 -43.42 -5.78
CA VAL A 730 -29.00 -43.34 -4.94
C VAL A 730 -29.08 -44.33 -3.77
N SER A 731 -30.29 -44.64 -3.29
CA SER A 731 -30.53 -45.67 -2.28
C SER A 731 -30.42 -47.09 -2.83
N ASP A 732 -30.78 -47.32 -4.10
CA ASP A 732 -30.67 -48.63 -4.77
C ASP A 732 -29.25 -48.93 -5.28
N LYS A 733 -28.31 -47.99 -5.15
CA LYS A 733 -26.89 -48.12 -5.54
C LYS A 733 -25.93 -48.22 -4.33
N LYS A 734 -26.46 -48.29 -3.11
CA LYS A 734 -25.76 -48.76 -1.92
C LYS A 734 -26.25 -50.15 -1.58
#